data_AF-A0A9P5CSN5-F1
#
_entry.id   AF-A0A9P5CSN5-F1
#
_cell.length_a   1.000
_cell.length_b   1.000
_cell.length_c   1.000
_cell.angle_alpha   90.00
_cell.angle_beta   90.00
_cell.angle_gamma   90.00
#
_symmetry.space_group_name_H-M   'P 1'
#
loop_
_entity.id
_entity.type
_entity.pdbx_description
1 polymer ?
#
loop_
_entity_poly.entity_id
_entity_poly.type
_entity_poly.pdbx_seq_one_letter_code
_entity_poly.pdbx_strand_id
1 'polypeptide(L)'
;RFLNWDLPYAALVRRLGGHVQDHPSPFSPGPPTPDYIAVGLHDHPSPDPREAMSPTAQLVDKKVLIDRAHLLLSGRDRELMKQLTRDERRTAATWLHDGWMFSFMTTKYWGKGPRHWNPSLIHFKTFAGVIESSFEDNSGDSMGAVVVQSPSTIPPVVDPPTQLCRWSIHYKATIKYDPIPEQDTDIEAHSADQFDVEDESTWPKWEPYQDLSKTLAEASRDNSFTTIKCQDLPLAADKLVNTAAECESDTEVEAIGFAIMSRNTDVLLDLLDAVRYNDRALRDISPFHLAARFLDGAKACCNVMSLLVRSLDDDCSIGVNYTDKSGLTVLDTLFISILRSHSSITPDMLGGSFASDKSHFDGGDVDVCGRWDADSPCIRHLHVTGEATIPTGWKHMFCHTSVQAVYHCITTIFVVDWRPDINTVSGLFRRRCKGCGLELALGPIHALVFISYHLANSGLPGETLFGMLACLVCLITFRADPSLSLEISIPAILGIEEAAECQHRAFNAAELAAAVPEYIISAWTSEVQLGWSAIVQLLRHQVKHAQGSTSTATKTSKDHSQASFNKSWDASKGIGGYCHHNIHSYELLSHRKYVKCGDKQVGMIWAAIQVELLTYRRLKEDDPWLSPFFNMQDVLKGLQDHDGQGLQLLVNSRGEDMFTPFSRCGLFLWSDHPGCVRGEEACSSYCGNLDDWKRTSFIESRSWKF
;
A
#
# COMPACT_ATOMS: atom_id res chain seq x y z
N ARG A 1 7.96 -12.10 -12.18
CA ARG A 1 8.22 -13.46 -11.62
C ARG A 1 8.53 -13.42 -10.14
N PHE A 2 9.45 -12.56 -9.71
CA PHE A 2 9.87 -12.40 -8.33
C PHE A 2 8.90 -11.59 -7.47
N LEU A 3 8.08 -10.70 -8.06
CA LEU A 3 7.22 -9.72 -7.35
C LEU A 3 6.43 -10.24 -6.12
N ASN A 4 6.12 -11.54 -6.04
CA ASN A 4 5.36 -12.16 -4.94
C ASN A 4 6.22 -12.85 -3.86
N TRP A 5 7.55 -12.71 -3.92
CA TRP A 5 8.53 -13.43 -3.08
C TRP A 5 9.26 -12.50 -2.10
N ASP A 6 8.50 -11.67 -1.41
CA ASP A 6 8.93 -10.63 -0.46
C ASP A 6 9.35 -11.14 0.93
N LEU A 7 9.20 -12.45 1.18
CA LEU A 7 9.51 -13.07 2.48
C LEU A 7 10.64 -14.10 2.39
N PRO A 8 11.61 -14.08 3.32
CA PRO A 8 12.58 -15.15 3.43
C PRO A 8 11.91 -16.44 3.92
N TYR A 9 12.56 -17.58 3.69
CA TYR A 9 12.00 -18.91 3.96
C TYR A 9 11.42 -19.07 5.38
N ALA A 10 12.12 -18.59 6.41
CA ALA A 10 11.67 -18.70 7.80
C ALA A 10 10.29 -18.04 8.03
N ALA A 11 10.13 -16.80 7.55
CA ALA A 11 8.87 -16.07 7.61
C ALA A 11 7.80 -16.71 6.70
N LEU A 12 8.20 -17.17 5.52
CA LEU A 12 7.30 -17.81 4.56
C LEU A 12 6.69 -19.12 5.10
N VAL A 13 7.48 -19.98 5.75
CA VAL A 13 6.97 -21.24 6.34
C VAL A 13 6.00 -20.98 7.47
N ARG A 14 6.30 -20.00 8.33
CA ARG A 14 5.38 -19.60 9.40
C ARG A 14 4.10 -19.01 8.83
N ARG A 15 4.18 -18.21 7.76
CA ARG A 15 3.02 -17.70 6.99
C ARG A 15 2.13 -18.84 6.48
N LEU A 16 2.73 -19.91 5.96
CA LEU A 16 2.00 -21.09 5.43
C LEU A 16 1.46 -22.02 6.53
N GLY A 17 1.56 -21.65 7.82
CA GLY A 17 0.88 -22.31 8.92
C GLY A 17 1.61 -23.53 9.50
N GLY A 18 2.91 -23.71 9.25
CA GLY A 18 3.71 -24.79 9.84
C GLY A 18 3.23 -26.22 9.55
N HIS A 19 2.21 -26.38 8.69
CA HIS A 19 1.53 -27.62 8.34
C HIS A 19 1.58 -27.85 6.83
N VAL A 20 2.72 -27.59 6.21
CA VAL A 20 3.02 -28.34 4.98
C VAL A 20 3.36 -29.75 5.46
N GLN A 21 2.35 -30.62 5.54
CA GLN A 21 2.58 -32.03 5.88
C GLN A 21 3.68 -32.54 4.97
N ASP A 22 4.76 -33.04 5.57
CA ASP A 22 5.79 -33.75 4.85
C ASP A 22 5.17 -35.04 4.32
N HIS A 23 4.55 -34.95 3.15
CA HIS A 23 4.32 -36.15 2.37
C HIS A 23 5.70 -36.60 1.92
N PRO A 24 6.17 -37.79 2.35
CA PRO A 24 7.39 -38.33 1.79
C PRO A 24 7.18 -38.38 0.30
N SER A 25 8.09 -37.76 -0.44
CA SER A 25 8.18 -37.95 -1.88
C SER A 25 8.06 -39.46 -2.14
N PRO A 26 7.31 -39.91 -3.16
CA PRO A 26 7.34 -41.33 -3.55
C PRO A 26 8.75 -41.82 -3.95
N PHE A 27 9.73 -40.91 -4.00
CA PHE A 27 11.15 -41.16 -4.26
C PHE A 27 12.06 -40.95 -3.04
N SER A 28 11.51 -40.69 -1.85
CA SER A 28 12.32 -40.62 -0.62
C SER A 28 12.90 -42.01 -0.32
N PRO A 29 14.19 -42.15 0.05
CA PRO A 29 14.72 -43.43 0.50
C PRO A 29 13.87 -43.91 1.68
N GLY A 30 13.42 -45.17 1.61
CA GLY A 30 12.53 -45.78 2.59
C GLY A 30 13.14 -45.84 4.01
N PRO A 31 12.38 -46.37 4.99
CA PRO A 31 12.86 -46.50 6.37
C PRO A 31 14.21 -47.26 6.41
N PRO A 32 15.10 -46.91 7.37
CA PRO A 32 16.43 -47.50 7.45
C PRO A 32 16.33 -49.03 7.50
N THR A 33 17.16 -49.69 6.70
CA THR A 33 17.30 -51.13 6.67
C THR A 33 17.60 -51.64 8.10
N PRO A 34 16.87 -52.63 8.63
CA PRO A 34 17.12 -53.15 9.97
C PRO A 34 18.57 -53.63 10.15
N ASP A 35 19.12 -53.40 11.35
CA ASP A 35 20.52 -53.66 11.75
C ASP A 35 21.04 -55.10 11.54
N TYR A 36 20.20 -56.04 11.10
CA TYR A 36 20.61 -57.41 10.81
C TYR A 36 21.07 -57.65 9.35
N ILE A 37 20.99 -56.63 8.47
CA ILE A 37 21.54 -56.72 7.10
C ILE A 37 22.84 -55.91 7.05
N ALA A 38 23.95 -56.56 7.43
CA ALA A 38 25.28 -56.03 7.21
C ALA A 38 25.64 -56.18 5.72
N VAL A 39 25.47 -55.10 4.94
CA VAL A 39 26.15 -54.96 3.65
C VAL A 39 27.51 -54.31 3.92
N GLY A 40 28.59 -55.02 3.61
CA GLY A 40 29.95 -54.55 3.90
C GLY A 40 30.24 -53.19 3.27
N LEU A 41 30.65 -52.23 4.12
CA LEU A 41 31.23 -50.97 3.66
C LEU A 41 32.56 -51.27 2.95
N HIS A 42 32.63 -51.00 1.65
CA HIS A 42 33.90 -50.76 0.98
C HIS A 42 34.12 -49.25 0.90
N ASP A 43 35.22 -48.80 1.52
CA ASP A 43 35.75 -47.43 1.42
C ASP A 43 36.16 -47.12 -0.03
N HIS A 44 35.23 -46.60 -0.81
CA HIS A 44 35.53 -45.88 -2.05
C HIS A 44 34.74 -44.56 -2.06
N PRO A 45 35.32 -43.47 -2.60
CA PRO A 45 34.59 -42.22 -2.73
C PRO A 45 33.37 -42.47 -3.62
N SER A 46 32.17 -42.35 -3.06
CA SER A 46 30.93 -42.47 -3.84
C SER A 46 30.94 -41.44 -4.96
N PRO A 47 30.69 -41.84 -6.22
CA PRO A 47 30.38 -40.88 -7.29
C PRO A 47 29.09 -40.13 -6.93
N ASP A 48 28.94 -38.92 -7.47
CA ASP A 48 27.75 -38.09 -7.29
C ASP A 48 26.49 -38.96 -7.56
N PRO A 49 25.51 -39.05 -6.64
CA PRO A 49 24.34 -39.91 -6.80
C PRO A 49 23.58 -39.68 -8.12
N ARG A 50 23.74 -38.52 -8.77
CA ARG A 50 23.20 -38.21 -10.10
C ARG A 50 23.88 -38.98 -11.26
N GLU A 51 25.16 -39.33 -11.12
CA GLU A 51 25.92 -40.12 -12.10
C GLU A 51 25.64 -41.63 -12.02
N ALA A 52 25.11 -42.11 -10.88
CA ALA A 52 24.71 -43.50 -10.68
C ALA A 52 23.27 -43.81 -11.16
N MET A 53 22.52 -42.82 -11.64
CA MET A 53 21.13 -42.96 -12.06
C MET A 53 21.00 -43.59 -13.46
N SER A 54 20.00 -44.44 -13.65
CA SER A 54 19.67 -44.95 -15.00
C SER A 54 19.25 -43.81 -15.94
N PRO A 55 19.46 -43.92 -17.27
CA PRO A 55 19.03 -42.90 -18.23
C PRO A 55 17.54 -42.54 -18.14
N THR A 56 16.70 -43.52 -17.82
CA THR A 56 15.26 -43.29 -17.61
C THR A 56 15.00 -42.47 -16.35
N ALA A 57 15.74 -42.74 -15.26
CA ALA A 57 15.60 -41.98 -14.01
C ALA A 57 16.06 -40.52 -14.19
N GLN A 58 17.13 -40.28 -14.97
CA GLN A 58 17.58 -38.93 -15.32
C GLN A 58 16.54 -38.15 -16.15
N LEU A 59 15.84 -38.82 -17.08
CA LEU A 59 14.76 -38.18 -17.85
C LEU A 59 13.53 -37.85 -17.00
N VAL A 60 13.19 -38.71 -16.04
CA VAL A 60 12.09 -38.46 -15.09
C VAL A 60 12.43 -37.28 -14.19
N ASP A 61 13.64 -37.23 -13.64
CA ASP A 61 14.11 -36.13 -12.80
C ASP A 61 14.07 -34.79 -13.55
N LYS A 62 14.61 -34.76 -14.78
CA LYS A 62 14.55 -33.57 -15.63
C LYS A 62 13.11 -33.11 -15.89
N LYS A 63 12.18 -34.05 -16.12
CA LYS A 63 10.76 -33.72 -16.32
C LYS A 63 10.15 -33.10 -15.06
N VAL A 64 10.45 -33.64 -13.88
CA VAL A 64 9.96 -33.10 -12.60
C VAL A 64 10.43 -31.66 -12.41
N LEU A 65 11.70 -31.36 -12.66
CA LEU A 65 12.24 -30.00 -12.57
C LEU A 65 11.54 -29.02 -13.53
N ILE A 66 11.20 -29.48 -14.74
CA ILE A 66 10.46 -28.68 -15.74
C ILE A 66 9.01 -28.46 -15.30
N ASP A 67 8.33 -29.50 -14.85
CA ASP A 67 6.93 -29.41 -14.38
C ASP A 67 6.83 -28.45 -13.18
N ARG A 68 7.80 -28.50 -12.26
CA ARG A 68 7.92 -27.55 -11.13
C ARG A 68 8.19 -26.11 -11.60
N ALA A 69 9.05 -25.91 -12.61
CA ALA A 69 9.28 -24.59 -13.19
C ALA A 69 8.02 -24.01 -13.86
N HIS A 70 7.19 -24.84 -14.50
CA HIS A 70 5.90 -24.42 -15.04
C HIS A 70 4.91 -23.99 -13.95
N LEU A 71 4.90 -24.67 -12.80
CA LEU A 71 4.07 -24.25 -11.66
C LEU A 71 4.46 -22.84 -11.19
N LEU A 72 5.77 -22.55 -11.08
CA LEU A 72 6.26 -21.21 -10.74
C LEU A 72 5.83 -20.17 -11.78
N LEU A 73 6.08 -20.43 -13.07
CA LEU A 73 5.76 -19.49 -14.15
C LEU A 73 4.25 -19.23 -14.29
N SER A 74 3.41 -20.18 -13.88
CA SER A 74 1.94 -20.05 -13.87
C SER A 74 1.37 -19.42 -12.59
N GLY A 75 2.22 -18.98 -11.65
CA GLY A 75 1.79 -18.39 -10.37
C GLY A 75 1.15 -19.39 -9.41
N ARG A 76 1.39 -20.69 -9.58
CA ARG A 76 0.85 -21.78 -8.73
C ARG A 76 1.82 -22.11 -7.60
N ASP A 77 2.31 -21.07 -6.92
CA ASP A 77 3.40 -21.14 -5.92
C ASP A 77 3.10 -22.12 -4.78
N ARG A 78 1.84 -22.18 -4.33
CA ARG A 78 1.41 -23.10 -3.28
C ARG A 78 1.49 -24.56 -3.69
N GLU A 79 1.15 -24.87 -4.94
CA GLU A 79 1.24 -26.22 -5.45
C GLU A 79 2.70 -26.63 -5.66
N LEU A 80 3.53 -25.69 -6.14
CA LEU A 80 4.97 -25.87 -6.18
C LEU A 80 5.51 -26.21 -4.78
N MET A 81 5.21 -25.39 -3.77
CA MET A 81 5.70 -25.62 -2.41
C MET A 81 5.28 -26.96 -1.81
N LYS A 82 4.08 -27.46 -2.16
CA LYS A 82 3.62 -28.79 -1.72
C LYS A 82 4.41 -29.95 -2.36
N GLN A 83 5.01 -29.75 -3.53
CA GLN A 83 5.78 -30.78 -4.25
C GLN A 83 7.27 -30.85 -3.84
N LEU A 84 7.75 -29.87 -3.08
CA LEU A 84 9.14 -29.77 -2.66
C LEU A 84 9.33 -30.36 -1.26
N THR A 85 10.45 -31.06 -1.03
CA THR A 85 10.88 -31.45 0.33
C THR A 85 11.20 -30.21 1.17
N ARG A 86 11.41 -30.37 2.49
CA ARG A 86 11.78 -29.25 3.36
C ARG A 86 13.03 -28.50 2.88
N ASP A 87 14.07 -29.23 2.46
CA ASP A 87 15.32 -28.63 2.00
C ASP A 87 15.16 -28.01 0.62
N GLU A 88 14.44 -28.68 -0.29
CA GLU A 88 14.10 -28.10 -1.60
C GLU A 88 13.26 -26.81 -1.45
N ARG A 89 12.28 -26.78 -0.53
CA ARG A 89 11.48 -25.58 -0.24
C ARG A 89 12.36 -24.45 0.27
N ARG A 90 13.31 -24.75 1.16
CA ARG A 90 14.26 -23.77 1.69
C ARG A 90 15.10 -23.19 0.56
N THR A 91 15.74 -24.04 -0.24
CA THR A 91 16.60 -23.60 -1.36
C THR A 91 15.82 -22.78 -2.38
N ALA A 92 14.63 -23.23 -2.80
CA ALA A 92 13.81 -22.50 -3.77
C ALA A 92 13.32 -21.15 -3.22
N ALA A 93 12.83 -21.11 -1.97
CA ALA A 93 12.34 -19.88 -1.36
C ALA A 93 13.45 -18.86 -1.14
N THR A 94 14.64 -19.30 -0.69
CA THR A 94 15.80 -18.43 -0.54
C THR A 94 16.22 -17.86 -1.89
N TRP A 95 16.30 -18.69 -2.93
CA TRP A 95 16.65 -18.23 -4.28
C TRP A 95 15.66 -17.18 -4.81
N LEU A 96 14.36 -17.40 -4.63
CA LEU A 96 13.31 -16.47 -5.07
C LEU A 96 13.34 -15.16 -4.29
N HIS A 97 13.55 -15.24 -2.98
CA HIS A 97 13.67 -14.06 -2.12
C HIS A 97 14.95 -13.25 -2.39
N ASP A 98 16.08 -13.90 -2.64
CA ASP A 98 17.32 -13.21 -3.05
C ASP A 98 17.10 -12.44 -4.36
N GLY A 99 16.42 -13.06 -5.33
CA GLY A 99 16.06 -12.41 -6.59
C GLY A 99 15.11 -11.23 -6.40
N TRP A 100 14.14 -11.35 -5.49
CA TRP A 100 13.25 -10.26 -5.11
C TRP A 100 14.00 -9.10 -4.46
N MET A 101 14.84 -9.39 -3.45
CA MET A 101 15.61 -8.37 -2.73
C MET A 101 16.59 -7.68 -3.66
N PHE A 102 17.29 -8.43 -4.52
CA PHE A 102 18.14 -7.86 -5.55
C PHE A 102 17.39 -6.89 -6.46
N SER A 103 16.23 -7.30 -6.96
CA SER A 103 15.45 -6.47 -7.89
C SER A 103 14.87 -5.23 -7.21
N PHE A 104 14.38 -5.38 -5.97
CA PHE A 104 13.89 -4.28 -5.16
C PHE A 104 14.99 -3.25 -4.86
N MET A 105 16.16 -3.70 -4.40
CA MET A 105 17.30 -2.83 -4.04
C MET A 105 17.90 -2.14 -5.26
N THR A 106 18.11 -2.89 -6.34
CA THR A 106 18.62 -2.35 -7.62
C THR A 106 17.70 -1.27 -8.13
N THR A 107 16.38 -1.48 -8.08
CA THR A 107 15.40 -0.50 -8.56
C THR A 107 15.25 0.70 -7.61
N LYS A 108 15.16 0.45 -6.29
CA LYS A 108 15.04 1.50 -5.26
C LYS A 108 16.19 2.50 -5.33
N TYR A 109 17.39 2.01 -5.64
CA TYR A 109 18.62 2.79 -5.61
C TYR A 109 19.21 3.05 -6.99
N TRP A 110 18.45 2.82 -8.05
CA TRP A 110 18.91 3.08 -9.40
C TRP A 110 19.38 4.54 -9.56
N GLY A 111 20.61 4.72 -10.07
CA GLY A 111 21.26 6.03 -10.18
C GLY A 111 22.07 6.47 -8.95
N LYS A 112 22.14 5.66 -7.87
CA LYS A 112 22.99 5.96 -6.70
C LYS A 112 23.49 4.69 -5.98
N GLY A 113 24.58 4.81 -5.22
CA GLY A 113 25.12 3.70 -4.41
C GLY A 113 25.81 2.61 -5.24
N PRO A 114 25.79 1.34 -4.79
CA PRO A 114 26.39 0.23 -5.53
C PRO A 114 25.82 0.12 -6.95
N ARG A 115 26.68 0.17 -7.96
CA ARG A 115 26.29 -0.09 -9.36
C ARG A 115 25.93 -1.56 -9.60
N HIS A 116 26.49 -2.47 -8.81
CA HIS A 116 26.26 -3.90 -8.90
C HIS A 116 25.97 -4.47 -7.52
N TRP A 117 24.72 -4.89 -7.31
CA TRP A 117 24.32 -5.65 -6.14
C TRP A 117 24.75 -7.11 -6.32
N ASN A 118 25.80 -7.53 -5.62
CA ASN A 118 26.31 -8.90 -5.68
C ASN A 118 25.71 -9.78 -4.55
N PRO A 119 25.88 -11.11 -4.59
CA PRO A 119 25.28 -12.00 -3.59
C PRO A 119 25.75 -11.69 -2.17
N SER A 120 26.98 -11.22 -1.97
CA SER A 120 27.49 -10.85 -0.64
C SER A 120 26.75 -9.65 -0.06
N LEU A 121 26.45 -8.64 -0.89
CA LEU A 121 25.66 -7.46 -0.48
C LEU A 121 24.20 -7.84 -0.20
N ILE A 122 23.61 -8.69 -1.04
CA ILE A 122 22.24 -9.18 -0.83
C ILE A 122 22.18 -10.03 0.45
N HIS A 123 23.10 -10.97 0.62
CA HIS A 123 23.19 -11.83 1.80
C HIS A 123 23.44 -11.03 3.09
N PHE A 124 24.27 -9.98 3.02
CA PHE A 124 24.47 -9.03 4.12
C PHE A 124 23.15 -8.34 4.50
N LYS A 125 22.37 -7.89 3.51
CA LYS A 125 21.06 -7.26 3.76
C LYS A 125 20.02 -8.25 4.27
N THR A 126 20.04 -9.50 3.82
CA THR A 126 19.06 -10.53 4.21
C THR A 126 19.42 -11.28 5.49
N PHE A 127 20.56 -10.98 6.13
CA PHE A 127 21.09 -11.61 7.36
C PHE A 127 21.12 -13.14 7.35
N ALA A 128 21.09 -13.78 6.18
CA ALA A 128 20.93 -15.24 6.08
C ALA A 128 22.11 -16.03 6.69
N GLY A 129 23.27 -15.39 6.92
CA GLY A 129 24.44 -15.98 7.60
C GLY A 129 24.45 -15.90 9.13
N VAL A 130 23.58 -15.10 9.77
CA VAL A 130 23.58 -14.95 11.24
C VAL A 130 22.93 -16.15 11.95
N ILE A 131 22.04 -16.86 11.26
CA ILE A 131 21.33 -18.04 11.81
C ILE A 131 22.11 -19.34 11.60
N GLU A 132 23.04 -19.40 10.64
CA GLU A 132 23.82 -20.61 10.34
C GLU A 132 24.61 -21.15 11.55
N SER A 133 24.97 -20.30 12.52
CA SER A 133 25.67 -20.72 13.74
C SER A 133 24.77 -21.28 14.85
N SER A 134 23.44 -21.19 14.71
CA SER A 134 22.48 -21.46 15.79
C SER A 134 21.72 -22.78 15.68
N PHE A 135 21.97 -23.58 14.63
CA PHE A 135 21.29 -24.85 14.38
C PHE A 135 22.25 -26.01 14.02
N GLU A 136 23.45 -26.07 14.61
CA GLU A 136 24.24 -27.31 14.53
C GLU A 136 23.65 -28.39 15.46
N ASP A 137 23.43 -29.57 14.86
CA ASP A 137 22.92 -30.80 15.46
C ASP A 137 23.76 -31.25 16.66
N ASN A 138 23.14 -31.25 17.84
CA ASN A 138 23.71 -31.90 19.04
C ASN A 138 23.50 -33.42 18.95
N SER A 139 24.43 -34.10 18.29
CA SER A 139 24.63 -35.54 18.46
C SER A 139 26.12 -35.88 18.32
N GLY A 140 26.81 -36.06 19.45
CA GLY A 140 28.19 -36.56 19.48
C GLY A 140 28.88 -36.40 20.85
N ASP A 141 29.36 -37.51 21.38
CA ASP A 141 29.76 -37.76 22.77
C ASP A 141 31.24 -37.35 23.08
N SER A 142 31.45 -36.88 24.31
CA SER A 142 32.65 -36.86 25.17
C SER A 142 34.01 -36.20 24.83
N MET A 143 34.40 -35.37 25.82
CA MET A 143 35.72 -35.13 26.46
C MET A 143 36.85 -34.41 25.71
N GLY A 144 37.08 -33.16 26.12
CA GLY A 144 38.37 -32.47 25.97
C GLY A 144 38.27 -30.99 26.33
N ALA A 145 38.65 -30.63 27.56
CA ALA A 145 38.61 -29.25 28.03
C ALA A 145 39.57 -28.33 27.27
N VAL A 146 39.03 -27.33 26.57
CA VAL A 146 39.72 -26.05 26.32
C VAL A 146 38.70 -24.94 26.52
N VAL A 147 38.94 -24.10 27.51
CA VAL A 147 38.18 -22.89 27.80
C VAL A 147 38.44 -21.89 26.68
N VAL A 148 37.48 -21.75 25.76
CA VAL A 148 37.33 -20.55 24.92
C VAL A 148 35.92 -20.03 25.17
N GLN A 149 35.83 -18.79 25.63
CA GLN A 149 34.58 -18.12 25.97
C GLN A 149 33.64 -18.13 24.75
N SER A 150 32.55 -18.90 24.84
CA SER A 150 31.45 -18.86 23.89
C SER A 150 30.76 -17.49 23.98
N PRO A 151 30.56 -16.76 22.86
CA PRO A 151 29.62 -15.65 22.87
C PRO A 151 28.21 -16.23 22.93
N SER A 152 27.53 -16.07 24.07
CA SER A 152 26.10 -16.33 24.21
C SER A 152 25.33 -15.60 23.11
N THR A 153 24.85 -16.33 22.10
CA THR A 153 24.10 -15.75 20.98
C THR A 153 22.64 -15.58 21.40
N ILE A 154 22.37 -14.49 22.13
CA ILE A 154 21.02 -13.98 22.33
C ILE A 154 20.48 -13.64 20.92
N PRO A 155 19.25 -14.04 20.54
CA PRO A 155 18.64 -13.58 19.29
C PRO A 155 18.73 -12.05 19.22
N PRO A 156 19.12 -11.45 18.08
CA PRO A 156 19.24 -10.00 17.98
C PRO A 156 17.91 -9.36 18.38
N VAL A 157 17.94 -8.50 19.39
CA VAL A 157 16.77 -7.73 19.81
C VAL A 157 16.39 -6.83 18.64
N VAL A 158 15.19 -7.01 18.09
CA VAL A 158 14.71 -6.18 16.99
C VAL A 158 14.29 -4.83 17.57
N ASP A 159 15.10 -3.80 17.34
CA ASP A 159 14.76 -2.45 17.75
C ASP A 159 13.51 -1.97 17.01
N PRO A 160 12.46 -1.53 17.73
CA PRO A 160 11.25 -1.03 17.10
C PRO A 160 11.55 0.29 16.35
N PRO A 161 10.86 0.55 15.23
CA PRO A 161 10.94 1.84 14.56
C PRO A 161 10.38 2.94 15.48
N THR A 162 10.80 4.18 15.24
CA THR A 162 10.24 5.36 15.92
C THR A 162 8.72 5.44 15.73
N GLN A 163 7.99 5.96 16.72
CA GLN A 163 6.55 6.25 16.58
C GLN A 163 6.28 7.56 15.81
N LEU A 164 7.33 8.29 15.46
CA LEU A 164 7.27 9.57 14.79
C LEU A 164 7.31 9.40 13.27
N CYS A 165 6.26 9.86 12.58
CA CYS A 165 6.10 9.71 11.14
C CYS A 165 7.12 10.54 10.34
N ARG A 166 7.46 10.12 9.13
CA ARG A 166 8.07 11.03 8.15
C ARG A 166 6.95 11.66 7.31
N TRP A 167 7.24 12.66 6.48
CA TRP A 167 6.25 13.24 5.58
C TRP A 167 6.87 13.85 4.34
N SER A 168 6.03 14.03 3.33
CA SER A 168 6.37 14.74 2.10
C SER A 168 5.65 16.09 2.01
N ILE A 169 6.34 17.07 1.44
CA ILE A 169 5.78 18.36 1.04
C ILE A 169 5.83 18.44 -0.49
N HIS A 170 4.68 18.66 -1.12
CA HIS A 170 4.61 18.84 -2.56
C HIS A 170 5.05 20.27 -2.91
N TYR A 171 6.02 20.42 -3.81
CA TYR A 171 6.45 21.72 -4.31
C TYR A 171 6.13 21.88 -5.79
N LYS A 172 6.00 23.12 -6.27
CA LYS A 172 5.78 23.39 -7.70
C LYS A 172 7.07 23.12 -8.49
N ALA A 173 6.99 22.31 -9.54
CA ALA A 173 8.08 22.01 -10.47
C ALA A 173 8.86 23.24 -10.98
N THR A 174 8.19 24.39 -11.08
CA THR A 174 8.80 25.65 -11.58
C THR A 174 9.63 26.38 -10.52
N ILE A 175 9.62 25.95 -9.26
CA ILE A 175 10.44 26.56 -8.21
C ILE A 175 11.89 26.15 -8.45
N LYS A 176 12.68 27.11 -8.92
CA LYS A 176 14.14 27.01 -8.91
C LYS A 176 14.59 27.29 -7.49
N TYR A 177 15.07 26.27 -6.79
CA TYR A 177 15.80 26.45 -5.55
C TYR A 177 17.28 26.21 -5.81
N ASP A 178 18.14 26.93 -5.09
CA ASP A 178 19.55 26.59 -5.04
C ASP A 178 19.64 25.33 -4.18
N PRO A 179 20.00 24.16 -4.75
CA PRO A 179 20.25 22.99 -3.93
C PRO A 179 21.31 23.39 -2.89
N ILE A 180 21.08 23.02 -1.62
CA ILE A 180 22.17 23.04 -0.65
C ILE A 180 23.30 22.27 -1.33
N PRO A 181 24.51 22.83 -1.48
CA PRO A 181 25.61 22.09 -2.05
C PRO A 181 25.73 20.80 -1.27
N GLU A 182 25.30 19.69 -1.89
CA GLU A 182 25.73 18.38 -1.43
C GLU A 182 27.24 18.52 -1.39
N GLN A 183 27.89 18.14 -0.28
CA GLN A 183 29.34 18.14 -0.27
C GLN A 183 29.77 17.36 -1.50
N ASP A 184 30.34 18.07 -2.48
CA ASP A 184 30.91 17.50 -3.70
C ASP A 184 31.99 16.56 -3.21
N THR A 185 31.59 15.33 -2.96
CA THR A 185 32.49 14.22 -2.97
C THR A 185 32.67 13.96 -4.44
N ASP A 186 33.58 14.76 -5.04
CA ASP A 186 34.28 14.45 -6.28
C ASP A 186 35.01 13.11 -6.06
N ILE A 187 34.25 12.01 -5.95
CA ILE A 187 34.76 10.65 -5.92
C ILE A 187 34.68 10.20 -7.37
N GLU A 188 35.66 10.67 -8.14
CA GLU A 188 36.03 10.06 -9.41
C GLU A 188 36.24 8.55 -9.18
N ALA A 189 35.25 7.73 -9.55
CA ALA A 189 35.40 6.29 -9.78
C ALA A 189 36.38 5.56 -8.84
N HIS A 190 36.26 5.74 -7.52
CA HIS A 190 37.03 4.98 -6.54
C HIS A 190 36.25 3.71 -6.14
N SER A 191 37.00 2.67 -5.81
CA SER A 191 36.55 1.28 -5.67
C SER A 191 35.32 1.09 -4.79
N ALA A 192 34.62 -0.03 -4.98
CA ALA A 192 33.44 -0.47 -4.23
C ALA A 192 33.63 -0.63 -2.69
N ASP A 193 34.76 -0.17 -2.13
CA ASP A 193 35.21 -0.40 -0.76
C ASP A 193 35.17 0.85 0.14
N GLN A 194 34.66 2.00 -0.32
CA GLN A 194 34.75 3.28 0.44
C GLN A 194 33.43 3.89 0.95
N PHE A 195 32.27 3.29 0.70
CA PHE A 195 30.99 3.79 1.20
C PHE A 195 30.33 2.78 2.14
N ASP A 196 29.57 3.28 3.11
CA ASP A 196 28.85 2.43 4.06
C ASP A 196 27.54 1.94 3.41
N VAL A 197 27.40 0.63 3.26
CA VAL A 197 26.24 -0.03 2.66
C VAL A 197 24.95 0.16 3.48
N GLU A 198 25.03 0.55 4.75
CA GLU A 198 23.87 0.91 5.58
C GLU A 198 23.62 2.43 5.65
N ASP A 199 24.53 3.27 5.18
CA ASP A 199 24.36 4.73 5.17
C ASP A 199 24.23 5.29 3.76
N GLU A 200 22.97 5.44 3.31
CA GLU A 200 22.61 6.04 2.02
C GLU A 200 23.22 7.44 1.78
N SER A 201 23.55 8.19 2.85
CA SER A 201 24.12 9.54 2.70
C SER A 201 25.58 9.53 2.21
N THR A 202 26.25 8.38 2.30
CA THR A 202 27.63 8.18 1.84
C THR A 202 27.72 7.73 0.38
N TRP A 203 26.58 7.53 -0.28
CA TRP A 203 26.52 6.84 -1.56
C TRP A 203 26.76 7.79 -2.74
N PRO A 204 27.65 7.41 -3.68
CA PRO A 204 27.87 8.21 -4.88
C PRO A 204 26.66 8.15 -5.80
N LYS A 205 26.31 9.28 -6.41
CA LYS A 205 25.38 9.32 -7.54
C LYS A 205 26.10 8.88 -8.81
N TRP A 206 25.40 8.24 -9.72
CA TRP A 206 25.95 7.88 -11.02
C TRP A 206 24.86 7.92 -12.08
N GLU A 207 25.25 8.34 -13.29
CA GLU A 207 24.36 8.32 -14.44
C GLU A 207 24.12 6.88 -14.92
N PRO A 208 22.85 6.47 -15.10
CA PRO A 208 22.54 5.16 -15.65
C PRO A 208 23.13 5.01 -17.07
N TYR A 209 24.06 4.07 -17.21
CA TYR A 209 24.68 3.73 -18.51
C TYR A 209 24.09 2.44 -19.10
N GLN A 210 23.25 1.74 -18.34
CA GLN A 210 22.53 0.52 -18.71
C GLN A 210 21.03 0.71 -18.49
N ASP A 211 20.25 -0.12 -19.17
CA ASP A 211 18.80 -0.20 -18.97
C ASP A 211 18.48 -1.09 -17.76
N LEU A 212 17.56 -0.64 -16.89
CA LEU A 212 17.21 -1.37 -15.66
C LEU A 212 16.65 -2.76 -15.97
N SER A 213 15.71 -2.85 -16.92
CA SER A 213 15.09 -4.12 -17.31
C SER A 213 16.16 -5.10 -17.79
N LYS A 214 17.13 -4.61 -18.58
CA LYS A 214 18.28 -5.40 -19.01
C LYS A 214 19.16 -5.85 -17.85
N THR A 215 19.47 -4.99 -16.89
CA THR A 215 20.26 -5.37 -15.69
C THR A 215 19.55 -6.45 -14.87
N LEU A 216 18.23 -6.34 -14.69
CA LEU A 216 17.44 -7.38 -14.02
C LEU A 216 17.42 -8.69 -14.81
N ALA A 217 17.32 -8.62 -16.15
CA ALA A 217 17.38 -9.80 -17.03
C ALA A 217 18.74 -10.49 -16.98
N GLU A 218 19.84 -9.73 -17.03
CA GLU A 218 21.22 -10.24 -16.99
C GLU A 218 21.51 -10.92 -15.66
N ALA A 219 21.16 -10.29 -14.54
CA ALA A 219 21.33 -10.90 -13.22
C ALA A 219 20.52 -12.20 -13.07
N SER A 220 19.30 -12.22 -13.63
CA SER A 220 18.46 -13.42 -13.69
C SER A 220 19.09 -14.53 -14.52
N ARG A 221 19.71 -14.18 -15.66
CA ARG A 221 20.34 -15.13 -16.59
C ARG A 221 21.61 -15.74 -16.00
N ASP A 222 22.45 -14.89 -15.40
CA ASP A 222 23.77 -15.29 -14.90
C ASP A 222 23.73 -15.76 -13.45
N ASN A 223 22.53 -15.71 -12.82
CA ASN A 223 22.30 -16.08 -11.42
C ASN A 223 23.22 -15.32 -10.45
N SER A 224 23.49 -14.04 -10.76
CA SER A 224 24.51 -13.24 -10.08
C SER A 224 24.03 -12.58 -8.78
N PHE A 225 22.78 -12.81 -8.38
CA PHE A 225 22.15 -12.20 -7.19
C PHE A 225 22.15 -13.13 -5.96
N THR A 226 22.52 -14.39 -6.12
CA THR A 226 22.46 -15.41 -5.06
C THR A 226 23.72 -16.29 -5.06
N THR A 227 24.03 -16.88 -3.91
CA THR A 227 25.13 -17.86 -3.76
C THR A 227 24.69 -19.28 -4.13
N ILE A 228 23.38 -19.53 -4.26
CA ILE A 228 22.80 -20.82 -4.63
C ILE A 228 23.10 -21.09 -6.11
N LYS A 229 23.75 -22.21 -6.42
CA LYS A 229 24.06 -22.57 -7.81
C LYS A 229 22.82 -23.13 -8.52
N CYS A 230 22.68 -22.85 -9.82
CA CYS A 230 21.55 -23.33 -10.62
C CYS A 230 21.34 -24.85 -10.56
N GLN A 231 22.42 -25.64 -10.43
CA GLN A 231 22.38 -27.10 -10.33
C GLN A 231 21.78 -27.64 -9.02
N ASP A 232 21.75 -26.79 -7.99
CA ASP A 232 21.22 -27.09 -6.65
C ASP A 232 19.74 -26.68 -6.54
N LEU A 233 19.20 -25.99 -7.55
CA LEU A 233 17.79 -25.59 -7.56
C LEU A 233 16.87 -26.79 -7.84
N PRO A 234 15.76 -26.92 -7.09
CA PRO A 234 14.77 -27.96 -7.33
C PRO A 234 13.81 -27.61 -8.48
N LEU A 235 14.27 -26.77 -9.42
CA LEU A 235 13.55 -26.21 -10.56
C LEU A 235 14.47 -26.24 -11.80
N ALA A 236 13.90 -26.36 -12.98
CA ALA A 236 14.64 -26.22 -14.24
C ALA A 236 15.04 -24.75 -14.46
N ALA A 237 16.19 -24.36 -13.90
CA ALA A 237 16.73 -23.00 -13.96
C ALA A 237 16.96 -22.53 -15.41
N ASP A 238 17.43 -23.43 -16.27
CA ASP A 238 17.57 -23.21 -17.71
C ASP A 238 16.23 -22.82 -18.37
N LYS A 239 15.13 -23.46 -17.98
CA LYS A 239 13.80 -23.11 -18.50
C LYS A 239 13.32 -21.75 -17.99
N LEU A 240 13.61 -21.39 -16.74
CA LEU A 240 13.27 -20.08 -16.18
C LEU A 240 14.03 -18.95 -16.88
N VAL A 241 15.32 -19.16 -17.14
CA VAL A 241 16.21 -18.22 -17.84
C VAL A 241 15.83 -18.10 -19.32
N ASN A 242 15.59 -19.22 -20.02
CA ASN A 242 15.22 -19.19 -21.44
C ASN A 242 13.86 -18.53 -21.65
N THR A 243 12.89 -18.78 -20.77
CA THR A 243 11.59 -18.07 -20.82
C THR A 243 11.77 -16.57 -20.57
N ALA A 244 12.77 -16.15 -19.79
CA ALA A 244 13.10 -14.74 -19.61
C ALA A 244 13.69 -14.09 -20.87
N ALA A 245 14.57 -14.80 -21.55
CA ALA A 245 15.21 -14.32 -22.77
C ALA A 245 14.26 -14.31 -23.97
N GLU A 246 13.21 -15.14 -23.94
CA GLU A 246 12.20 -15.24 -25.00
C GLU A 246 11.13 -14.13 -24.94
N CYS A 247 10.97 -13.42 -23.82
CA CYS A 247 9.91 -12.43 -23.61
C CYS A 247 10.46 -11.15 -22.94
N GLU A 248 10.98 -10.20 -23.74
CA GLU A 248 11.52 -8.92 -23.24
C GLU A 248 10.47 -8.13 -22.44
N SER A 249 9.20 -8.19 -22.83
CA SER A 249 8.07 -7.53 -22.14
C SER A 249 7.87 -8.01 -20.70
N ASP A 250 8.14 -9.29 -20.39
CA ASP A 250 7.95 -9.81 -19.04
C ASP A 250 8.93 -9.20 -18.04
N THR A 251 10.16 -8.89 -18.48
CA THR A 251 11.16 -8.26 -17.63
C THR A 251 10.93 -6.76 -17.49
N GLU A 252 10.44 -6.09 -18.53
CA GLU A 252 10.01 -4.68 -18.44
C GLU A 252 8.85 -4.50 -17.44
N VAL A 253 7.82 -5.36 -17.52
CA VAL A 253 6.71 -5.36 -16.56
C VAL A 253 7.19 -5.64 -15.14
N GLU A 254 8.17 -6.52 -14.98
CA GLU A 254 8.79 -6.78 -13.68
C GLU A 254 9.57 -5.57 -13.14
N ALA A 255 10.35 -4.88 -13.99
CA ALA A 255 11.04 -3.65 -13.64
C ALA A 255 10.03 -2.55 -13.21
N ILE A 256 8.92 -2.39 -13.93
CA ILE A 256 7.84 -1.47 -13.57
C ILE A 256 7.23 -1.86 -12.23
N GLY A 257 6.97 -3.14 -12.00
CA GLY A 257 6.49 -3.66 -10.72
C GLY A 257 7.41 -3.27 -9.56
N PHE A 258 8.72 -3.49 -9.70
CA PHE A 258 9.69 -3.09 -8.69
C PHE A 258 9.84 -1.57 -8.56
N ALA A 259 9.66 -0.79 -9.63
CA ALA A 259 9.69 0.68 -9.57
C ALA A 259 8.50 1.23 -8.78
N ILE A 260 7.31 0.63 -8.96
CA ILE A 260 6.12 0.90 -8.14
C ILE A 260 6.37 0.50 -6.68
N MET A 261 6.82 -0.74 -6.43
CA MET A 261 7.03 -1.28 -5.07
C MET A 261 8.12 -0.55 -4.30
N SER A 262 9.16 -0.06 -4.97
CA SER A 262 10.26 0.73 -4.39
C SER A 262 9.97 2.24 -4.32
N ARG A 263 8.88 2.69 -4.97
CA ARG A 263 8.44 4.08 -5.07
C ARG A 263 9.50 4.99 -5.71
N ASN A 264 10.32 4.44 -6.58
CA ASN A 264 11.29 5.21 -7.35
C ASN A 264 10.58 5.88 -8.55
N THR A 265 10.13 7.12 -8.35
CA THR A 265 9.29 7.84 -9.32
C THR A 265 10.04 8.22 -10.60
N ASP A 266 11.35 8.36 -10.53
CA ASP A 266 12.16 8.80 -11.67
C ASP A 266 12.36 7.62 -12.63
N VAL A 267 12.77 6.47 -12.08
CA VAL A 267 12.82 5.21 -12.84
C VAL A 267 11.45 4.82 -13.39
N LEU A 268 10.40 4.95 -12.58
CA LEU A 268 9.05 4.62 -13.03
C LEU A 268 8.62 5.48 -14.21
N LEU A 269 8.94 6.78 -14.19
CA LEU A 269 8.67 7.66 -15.33
C LEU A 269 9.39 7.17 -16.59
N ASP A 270 10.69 6.92 -16.49
CA ASP A 270 11.51 6.48 -17.62
C ASP A 270 11.01 5.16 -18.21
N LEU A 271 10.66 4.19 -17.36
CA LEU A 271 10.10 2.92 -17.79
C LEU A 271 8.74 3.10 -18.47
N LEU A 272 7.84 3.90 -17.89
CA LEU A 272 6.51 4.11 -18.47
C LEU A 272 6.56 4.84 -19.82
N ASP A 273 7.51 5.75 -20.01
CA ASP A 273 7.72 6.44 -21.29
C ASP A 273 8.31 5.49 -22.36
N ALA A 274 8.99 4.43 -21.95
CA ALA A 274 9.54 3.40 -22.84
C ALA A 274 8.52 2.30 -23.23
N VAL A 275 7.48 2.07 -22.43
CA VAL A 275 6.45 1.05 -22.69
C VAL A 275 5.67 1.37 -23.96
N ARG A 276 5.60 0.39 -24.88
CA ARG A 276 4.76 0.48 -26.06
C ARG A 276 3.30 0.23 -25.68
N TYR A 277 2.39 1.09 -26.14
CA TYR A 277 0.95 0.97 -26.00
C TYR A 277 0.46 -0.48 -26.26
N ASN A 278 -0.27 -1.07 -25.29
CA ASN A 278 -0.93 -2.39 -25.32
C ASN A 278 -0.24 -3.60 -24.67
N ASP A 279 0.70 -3.43 -23.74
CA ASP A 279 1.20 -4.58 -23.00
C ASP A 279 0.15 -5.14 -22.01
N ARG A 280 -0.53 -6.22 -22.43
CA ARG A 280 -1.50 -6.94 -21.60
C ARG A 280 -0.86 -7.50 -20.33
N ALA A 281 0.45 -7.78 -20.32
CA ALA A 281 1.15 -8.28 -19.15
C ALA A 281 1.21 -7.25 -18.02
N LEU A 282 1.18 -5.94 -18.34
CA LEU A 282 1.12 -4.90 -17.32
C LEU A 282 -0.17 -4.98 -16.49
N ARG A 283 -1.29 -5.40 -17.09
CA ARG A 283 -2.56 -5.60 -16.35
C ARG A 283 -2.47 -6.73 -15.34
N ASP A 284 -1.61 -7.72 -15.59
CA ASP A 284 -1.46 -8.88 -14.71
C ASP A 284 -0.82 -8.50 -13.36
N ILE A 285 -0.02 -7.43 -13.32
CA ILE A 285 0.54 -6.90 -12.05
C ILE A 285 -0.40 -5.92 -11.34
N SER A 286 -1.54 -5.55 -11.96
CA SER A 286 -2.54 -4.61 -11.40
C SER A 286 -1.88 -3.34 -10.83
N PRO A 287 -1.26 -2.49 -11.69
CA PRO A 287 -0.29 -1.48 -11.26
C PRO A 287 -0.88 -0.45 -10.28
N PHE A 288 -2.15 -0.07 -10.44
CA PHE A 288 -2.83 0.85 -9.52
C PHE A 288 -3.05 0.24 -8.13
N HIS A 289 -3.44 -1.04 -8.06
CA HIS A 289 -3.54 -1.78 -6.79
C HIS A 289 -2.17 -1.98 -6.16
N LEU A 290 -1.14 -2.26 -6.96
CA LEU A 290 0.24 -2.37 -6.49
C LEU A 290 0.71 -1.05 -5.87
N ALA A 291 0.45 0.10 -6.53
CA ALA A 291 0.75 1.42 -5.99
C ALA A 291 0.00 1.73 -4.68
N ALA A 292 -1.29 1.35 -4.59
CA ALA A 292 -2.06 1.52 -3.36
C ALA A 292 -1.56 0.62 -2.21
N ARG A 293 -1.05 -0.58 -2.53
CA ARG A 293 -0.50 -1.53 -1.57
C ARG A 293 0.86 -1.10 -1.00
N PHE A 294 1.71 -0.51 -1.83
CA PHE A 294 3.04 -0.01 -1.47
C PHE A 294 3.04 1.53 -1.28
N LEU A 295 1.94 2.08 -0.79
CA LEU A 295 1.80 3.51 -0.54
C LEU A 295 2.81 4.00 0.51
N ASP A 296 3.53 5.09 0.21
CA ASP A 296 4.53 5.70 1.09
C ASP A 296 4.32 7.22 1.11
N GLY A 297 3.68 7.72 2.17
CA GLY A 297 3.37 9.13 2.35
C GLY A 297 4.60 10.02 2.64
N ALA A 298 5.75 9.43 2.97
CA ALA A 298 6.95 10.19 3.28
C ALA A 298 7.79 10.48 2.04
N LYS A 299 7.98 9.50 1.15
CA LYS A 299 8.89 9.63 -0.01
C LYS A 299 8.18 9.91 -1.33
N ALA A 300 6.97 9.40 -1.53
CA ALA A 300 6.29 9.51 -2.83
C ALA A 300 4.88 10.09 -2.74
N CYS A 301 4.20 9.96 -1.60
CA CYS A 301 2.80 10.31 -1.43
C CYS A 301 1.94 9.71 -2.56
N CYS A 302 1.31 10.55 -3.39
CA CYS A 302 0.51 10.13 -4.53
C CYS A 302 1.30 10.00 -5.84
N ASN A 303 2.58 10.38 -5.91
CA ASN A 303 3.30 10.53 -7.17
C ASN A 303 3.36 9.25 -8.03
N VAL A 304 3.48 8.07 -7.40
CA VAL A 304 3.41 6.78 -8.12
C VAL A 304 2.03 6.61 -8.77
N MET A 305 0.95 6.86 -8.03
CA MET A 305 -0.41 6.81 -8.56
C MET A 305 -0.60 7.85 -9.68
N SER A 306 -0.11 9.08 -9.50
CA SER A 306 -0.20 10.14 -10.51
C SER A 306 0.54 9.80 -11.79
N LEU A 307 1.72 9.18 -11.69
CA LEU A 307 2.47 8.68 -12.83
C LEU A 307 1.69 7.64 -13.60
N LEU A 308 1.14 6.64 -12.90
CA LEU A 308 0.35 5.58 -13.53
C LEU A 308 -0.91 6.13 -14.19
N VAL A 309 -1.67 6.99 -13.52
CA VAL A 309 -2.93 7.55 -14.08
C VAL A 309 -2.64 8.42 -15.31
N ARG A 310 -1.50 9.11 -15.34
CA ARG A 310 -1.09 9.97 -16.46
C ARG A 310 -0.53 9.19 -17.65
N SER A 311 0.31 8.19 -17.38
CA SER A 311 1.06 7.49 -18.43
C SER A 311 0.32 6.27 -18.99
N LEU A 312 -0.61 5.65 -18.25
CA LEU A 312 -1.38 4.51 -18.71
C LEU A 312 -2.73 4.94 -19.27
N ASP A 313 -2.93 4.70 -20.57
CA ASP A 313 -4.16 5.01 -21.31
C ASP A 313 -4.84 3.73 -21.84
N ASP A 314 -5.93 3.92 -22.59
CA ASP A 314 -6.72 2.87 -23.24
C ASP A 314 -7.02 1.66 -22.31
N ASP A 315 -6.63 0.46 -22.72
CA ASP A 315 -6.85 -0.82 -22.01
C ASP A 315 -6.07 -0.92 -20.69
N CYS A 316 -5.09 -0.05 -20.46
CA CYS A 316 -4.29 0.05 -19.25
C CYS A 316 -4.70 1.21 -18.33
N SER A 317 -5.68 2.03 -18.74
CA SER A 317 -6.17 3.18 -17.96
C SER A 317 -6.78 2.79 -16.62
N ILE A 318 -6.82 3.75 -15.68
CA ILE A 318 -7.45 3.58 -14.36
C ILE A 318 -8.94 3.27 -14.46
N GLY A 319 -9.65 3.81 -15.46
CA GLY A 319 -11.07 3.53 -15.66
C GLY A 319 -11.35 2.04 -15.95
N VAL A 320 -10.45 1.38 -16.69
CA VAL A 320 -10.57 -0.04 -17.05
C VAL A 320 -10.00 -0.95 -15.96
N ASN A 321 -8.88 -0.58 -15.34
CA ASN A 321 -8.16 -1.41 -14.37
C ASN A 321 -8.42 -0.98 -12.91
N TYR A 322 -9.56 -0.34 -12.64
CA TYR A 322 -9.96 0.05 -11.29
C TYR A 322 -10.29 -1.14 -10.40
N THR A 323 -10.80 -2.23 -10.98
CA THR A 323 -11.13 -3.48 -10.26
C THR A 323 -10.19 -4.59 -10.70
N ASP A 324 -9.57 -5.29 -9.75
CA ASP A 324 -8.65 -6.38 -10.04
C ASP A 324 -9.40 -7.71 -10.30
N LYS A 325 -8.64 -8.76 -10.61
CA LYS A 325 -9.18 -10.11 -10.86
C LYS A 325 -9.87 -10.73 -9.64
N SER A 326 -9.62 -10.21 -8.43
CA SER A 326 -10.24 -10.66 -7.18
C SER A 326 -11.50 -9.88 -6.82
N GLY A 327 -11.88 -8.89 -7.65
CA GLY A 327 -13.04 -8.03 -7.43
C GLY A 327 -12.78 -6.87 -6.48
N LEU A 328 -11.52 -6.63 -6.07
CA LEU A 328 -11.15 -5.48 -5.24
C LEU A 328 -10.95 -4.26 -6.11
N THR A 329 -11.48 -3.13 -5.67
CA THR A 329 -11.20 -1.83 -6.29
C THR A 329 -9.85 -1.29 -5.81
N VAL A 330 -9.29 -0.29 -6.52
CA VAL A 330 -8.10 0.43 -6.03
C VAL A 330 -8.41 1.12 -4.69
N LEU A 331 -9.64 1.62 -4.51
CA LEU A 331 -10.09 2.21 -3.25
C LEU A 331 -10.13 1.17 -2.11
N ASP A 332 -10.58 -0.05 -2.39
CA ASP A 332 -10.52 -1.15 -1.41
C ASP A 332 -9.07 -1.43 -0.99
N THR A 333 -8.14 -1.36 -1.93
CA THR A 333 -6.71 -1.57 -1.64
C THR A 333 -6.16 -0.46 -0.75
N LEU A 334 -6.57 0.80 -0.94
CA LEU A 334 -6.23 1.90 -0.03
C LEU A 334 -6.81 1.67 1.37
N PHE A 335 -8.06 1.20 1.48
CA PHE A 335 -8.67 0.85 2.76
C PHE A 335 -7.98 -0.33 3.46
N ILE A 336 -7.53 -1.34 2.70
CA ILE A 336 -6.70 -2.42 3.22
C ILE A 336 -5.39 -1.87 3.77
N SER A 337 -4.71 -0.97 3.04
CA SER A 337 -3.48 -0.34 3.50
C SER A 337 -3.68 0.43 4.81
N ILE A 338 -4.82 1.11 4.98
CA ILE A 338 -5.18 1.78 6.25
C ILE A 338 -5.28 0.76 7.39
N LEU A 339 -6.10 -0.28 7.24
CA LEU A 339 -6.30 -1.28 8.31
C LEU A 339 -5.00 -2.03 8.62
N ARG A 340 -4.24 -2.40 7.60
CA ARG A 340 -2.94 -3.07 7.74
C ARG A 340 -1.97 -2.27 8.59
N SER A 341 -1.86 -0.96 8.37
CA SER A 341 -0.87 -0.11 9.03
C SER A 341 -1.37 0.53 10.34
N HIS A 342 -2.68 0.63 10.55
CA HIS A 342 -3.25 1.41 11.65
C HIS A 342 -4.24 0.64 12.54
N SER A 343 -4.28 -0.69 12.43
CA SER A 343 -5.09 -1.56 13.29
C SER A 343 -4.41 -2.89 13.60
N SER A 344 -5.02 -3.66 14.50
CA SER A 344 -4.66 -5.04 14.83
C SER A 344 -5.43 -6.09 14.02
N ILE A 345 -6.21 -5.67 13.02
CA ILE A 345 -7.02 -6.56 12.20
C ILE A 345 -6.16 -7.49 11.35
N THR A 346 -6.67 -8.70 11.15
CA THR A 346 -6.10 -9.72 10.29
C THR A 346 -6.92 -9.85 8.98
N PRO A 347 -6.31 -10.35 7.88
CA PRO A 347 -6.97 -10.35 6.57
C PRO A 347 -8.29 -11.14 6.51
N ASP A 348 -8.42 -12.23 7.28
CA ASP A 348 -9.61 -13.07 7.38
C ASP A 348 -10.87 -12.30 7.80
N MET A 349 -10.71 -11.23 8.59
CA MET A 349 -11.80 -10.38 9.02
C MET A 349 -12.41 -9.53 7.89
N LEU A 350 -11.70 -9.33 6.76
CA LEU A 350 -12.17 -8.51 5.64
C LEU A 350 -13.11 -9.26 4.67
N GLY A 351 -13.25 -10.58 4.86
CA GLY A 351 -14.15 -11.43 4.10
C GLY A 351 -13.78 -11.66 2.62
N GLY A 352 -14.72 -12.24 1.86
CA GLY A 352 -14.54 -12.59 0.45
C GLY A 352 -13.25 -13.37 0.15
N SER A 353 -12.42 -12.80 -0.73
CA SER A 353 -11.13 -13.32 -1.23
C SER A 353 -10.05 -13.55 -0.16
N PHE A 354 -10.26 -13.10 1.08
CA PHE A 354 -9.32 -13.28 2.19
C PHE A 354 -9.69 -14.42 3.15
N ALA A 355 -10.90 -14.99 3.02
CA ALA A 355 -11.53 -15.82 4.06
C ALA A 355 -10.93 -17.22 4.26
N SER A 356 -9.94 -17.66 3.48
CA SER A 356 -9.38 -19.02 3.60
C SER A 356 -7.87 -19.13 3.55
N ASP A 357 -7.14 -18.08 3.16
CA ASP A 357 -5.81 -18.31 2.55
C ASP A 357 -4.71 -17.29 2.83
N LYS A 358 -4.99 -16.18 3.54
CA LYS A 358 -3.99 -15.17 3.86
C LYS A 358 -3.90 -14.93 5.36
N SER A 359 -2.81 -15.40 5.97
CA SER A 359 -2.42 -15.08 7.35
C SER A 359 -1.77 -13.69 7.49
N HIS A 360 -1.49 -13.01 6.37
CA HIS A 360 -0.77 -11.73 6.31
C HIS A 360 -1.29 -10.86 5.15
N PHE A 361 -1.19 -9.53 5.31
CA PHE A 361 -1.48 -8.55 4.26
C PHE A 361 -0.26 -8.32 3.36
N ASP A 362 -0.38 -8.59 2.07
CA ASP A 362 0.69 -8.23 1.13
C ASP A 362 1.05 -6.73 1.24
N GLY A 363 2.34 -6.40 1.15
CA GLY A 363 2.86 -5.04 1.35
C GLY A 363 2.97 -4.55 2.80
N GLY A 364 2.78 -5.44 3.79
CA GLY A 364 2.92 -5.10 5.22
C GLY A 364 4.32 -4.63 5.64
N ASP A 365 5.31 -4.97 4.83
CA ASP A 365 6.70 -4.53 4.89
C ASP A 365 6.89 -3.04 4.55
N VAL A 366 5.85 -2.34 4.08
CA VAL A 366 5.87 -0.89 3.86
C VAL A 366 4.86 -0.17 4.76
N ASP A 367 5.39 0.78 5.54
CA ASP A 367 4.59 1.67 6.37
C ASP A 367 4.02 2.82 5.55
N VAL A 368 2.72 3.06 5.65
CA VAL A 368 2.04 4.09 4.86
C VAL A 368 2.55 5.50 5.18
N CYS A 369 3.06 5.75 6.39
CA CYS A 369 3.68 7.04 6.75
C CYS A 369 5.21 7.05 6.62
N GLY A 370 5.80 6.02 6.01
CA GLY A 370 7.20 5.96 5.58
C GLY A 370 8.22 5.84 6.71
N ARG A 371 7.85 5.22 7.84
CA ARG A 371 8.82 4.93 8.93
C ARG A 371 9.70 3.72 8.62
N TRP A 372 9.22 2.80 7.80
CA TRP A 372 9.98 1.65 7.29
C TRP A 372 9.48 1.19 5.91
N ASP A 373 10.36 0.45 5.23
CA ASP A 373 10.09 -0.35 4.04
C ASP A 373 10.83 -1.69 4.13
N ALA A 374 10.72 -2.54 3.11
CA ALA A 374 11.34 -3.87 3.06
C ALA A 374 12.86 -3.89 3.30
N ASP A 375 13.54 -2.77 2.99
CA ASP A 375 14.97 -2.60 3.17
C ASP A 375 15.29 -1.80 4.45
N SER A 376 14.33 -1.62 5.35
CA SER A 376 14.64 -1.08 6.67
C SER A 376 15.26 -2.17 7.55
N PRO A 377 16.35 -1.88 8.30
CA PRO A 377 17.00 -2.88 9.14
C PRO A 377 16.05 -3.61 10.09
N CYS A 378 15.10 -2.89 10.71
CA CYS A 378 14.11 -3.50 11.61
C CYS A 378 13.23 -4.55 10.91
N ILE A 379 12.84 -4.33 9.66
CA ILE A 379 12.03 -5.26 8.86
C ILE A 379 12.83 -6.49 8.46
N ARG A 380 14.05 -6.28 7.96
CA ARG A 380 14.96 -7.37 7.58
C ARG A 380 15.25 -8.29 8.78
N HIS A 381 15.54 -7.72 9.96
CA HIS A 381 15.73 -8.51 11.19
C HIS A 381 14.45 -9.24 11.61
N LEU A 382 13.29 -8.57 11.59
CA LEU A 382 12.00 -9.18 11.93
C LEU A 382 11.75 -10.44 11.09
N HIS A 383 11.87 -10.32 9.77
CA HIS A 383 11.60 -11.44 8.85
C HIS A 383 12.58 -12.60 9.04
N VAL A 384 13.85 -12.31 9.35
CA VAL A 384 14.88 -13.34 9.58
C VAL A 384 14.61 -14.13 10.87
N THR A 385 14.00 -13.52 11.89
CA THR A 385 13.51 -14.26 13.07
C THR A 385 12.29 -15.15 12.78
N GLY A 386 11.78 -15.13 11.56
CA GLY A 386 10.62 -15.90 11.10
C GLY A 386 9.28 -15.21 11.35
N GLU A 387 9.27 -13.95 11.80
CA GLU A 387 8.05 -13.17 11.94
C GLU A 387 7.68 -12.53 10.59
N ALA A 388 6.55 -12.93 10.00
CA ALA A 388 6.07 -12.39 8.73
C ALA A 388 5.15 -11.17 8.90
N THR A 389 4.69 -10.90 10.12
CA THR A 389 3.69 -9.86 10.40
C THR A 389 4.29 -8.78 11.27
N ILE A 390 4.06 -7.52 10.90
CA ILE A 390 4.53 -6.37 11.67
C ILE A 390 3.88 -6.35 13.06
N PRO A 391 4.68 -6.28 14.14
CA PRO A 391 4.16 -6.18 15.49
C PRO A 391 3.22 -4.98 15.66
N THR A 392 2.08 -5.19 16.33
CA THR A 392 1.10 -4.13 16.60
C THR A 392 1.72 -2.93 17.33
N GLY A 393 2.71 -3.15 18.19
CA GLY A 393 3.41 -2.08 18.91
C GLY A 393 4.27 -1.15 18.04
N TRP A 394 4.56 -1.53 16.79
CA TRP A 394 5.28 -0.65 15.84
C TRP A 394 4.33 0.29 15.12
N LYS A 395 3.04 -0.02 15.11
CA LYS A 395 2.02 0.74 14.41
C LYS A 395 1.51 1.86 15.32
N HIS A 396 0.94 2.90 14.70
CA HIS A 396 0.20 3.96 15.39
C HIS A 396 -1.13 4.22 14.67
N MET A 397 -2.02 5.02 15.27
CA MET A 397 -3.30 5.41 14.67
C MET A 397 -3.18 6.00 13.25
N PHE A 398 -4.28 6.11 12.50
CA PHE A 398 -4.28 6.59 11.11
C PHE A 398 -3.83 8.06 10.95
N CYS A 399 -2.52 8.28 10.83
CA CYS A 399 -1.84 9.57 11.04
C CYS A 399 -1.93 10.53 9.86
N HIS A 400 -1.66 11.81 10.11
CA HIS A 400 -1.67 12.87 9.09
C HIS A 400 -0.92 12.52 7.81
N THR A 401 0.29 11.96 7.89
CA THR A 401 1.04 11.55 6.69
C THR A 401 0.28 10.47 5.89
N SER A 402 -0.22 9.44 6.58
CA SER A 402 -0.99 8.37 5.92
C SER A 402 -2.29 8.89 5.33
N VAL A 403 -3.01 9.73 6.08
CA VAL A 403 -4.26 10.38 5.64
C VAL A 403 -4.01 11.18 4.38
N GLN A 404 -2.95 12.00 4.36
CA GLN A 404 -2.56 12.80 3.22
C GLN A 404 -2.30 11.93 1.98
N ALA A 405 -1.50 10.87 2.13
CA ALA A 405 -1.18 9.95 1.04
C ALA A 405 -2.44 9.29 0.46
N VAL A 406 -3.31 8.77 1.34
CA VAL A 406 -4.55 8.11 0.92
C VAL A 406 -5.47 9.07 0.17
N TYR A 407 -5.76 10.25 0.73
CA TYR A 407 -6.70 11.16 0.06
C TYR A 407 -6.12 11.75 -1.22
N HIS A 408 -4.81 12.02 -1.29
CA HIS A 408 -4.18 12.43 -2.55
C HIS A 408 -4.31 11.35 -3.63
N CYS A 409 -4.18 10.06 -3.28
CA CYS A 409 -4.45 8.97 -4.22
C CYS A 409 -5.93 8.93 -4.64
N ILE A 410 -6.88 9.09 -3.71
CA ILE A 410 -8.32 9.19 -4.04
C ILE A 410 -8.58 10.32 -5.02
N THR A 411 -8.08 11.53 -4.73
CA THR A 411 -8.15 12.67 -5.63
C THR A 411 -7.61 12.31 -7.01
N THR A 412 -6.39 11.75 -7.07
CA THR A 412 -5.70 11.43 -8.32
C THR A 412 -6.52 10.49 -9.20
N ILE A 413 -7.20 9.51 -8.59
CA ILE A 413 -8.05 8.54 -9.30
C ILE A 413 -9.32 9.21 -9.86
N PHE A 414 -9.94 10.13 -9.10
CA PHE A 414 -11.27 10.66 -9.41
C PHE A 414 -11.30 12.07 -10.00
N VAL A 415 -10.15 12.73 -10.14
CA VAL A 415 -10.05 14.06 -10.77
C VAL A 415 -9.98 14.00 -12.29
N VAL A 416 -9.54 12.88 -12.87
CA VAL A 416 -9.30 12.73 -14.32
C VAL A 416 -10.58 12.46 -15.12
N ASP A 417 -10.52 12.72 -16.44
CA ASP A 417 -11.67 12.57 -17.34
C ASP A 417 -12.07 11.10 -17.58
N TRP A 418 -11.10 10.19 -17.55
CA TRP A 418 -11.30 8.73 -17.70
C TRP A 418 -11.39 8.01 -16.34
N ARG A 419 -11.84 8.72 -15.30
CA ARG A 419 -12.02 8.16 -13.96
C ARG A 419 -13.02 6.99 -13.95
N PRO A 420 -12.82 6.00 -13.07
CA PRO A 420 -13.83 4.97 -12.83
C PRO A 420 -15.09 5.55 -12.16
N ASP A 421 -16.19 4.81 -12.20
CA ASP A 421 -17.37 5.14 -11.39
C ASP A 421 -17.03 5.01 -9.90
N ILE A 422 -17.04 6.13 -9.19
CA ILE A 422 -16.74 6.19 -7.76
C ILE A 422 -17.68 5.31 -6.94
N ASN A 423 -18.90 5.04 -7.42
CA ASN A 423 -19.88 4.20 -6.74
C ASN A 423 -19.79 2.71 -7.14
N THR A 424 -18.73 2.30 -7.84
CA THR A 424 -18.45 0.89 -8.09
C THR A 424 -18.46 0.10 -6.77
N VAL A 425 -19.13 -1.04 -6.77
CA VAL A 425 -19.28 -1.88 -5.56
C VAL A 425 -17.92 -2.40 -5.07
N SER A 426 -17.71 -2.28 -3.77
CA SER A 426 -16.52 -2.73 -3.07
C SER A 426 -16.38 -4.25 -3.12
N GLY A 427 -15.15 -4.74 -3.29
CA GLY A 427 -14.76 -6.13 -3.09
C GLY A 427 -14.63 -6.53 -1.62
N LEU A 428 -14.57 -5.56 -0.71
CA LEU A 428 -14.45 -5.80 0.73
C LEU A 428 -15.76 -6.29 1.33
N PHE A 429 -15.64 -7.16 2.33
CA PHE A 429 -16.76 -7.68 3.11
C PHE A 429 -17.84 -8.39 2.27
N ARG A 430 -17.52 -8.77 1.02
CA ARG A 430 -18.45 -9.51 0.17
C ARG A 430 -18.79 -10.87 0.78
N ARG A 431 -20.08 -11.16 0.83
CA ARG A 431 -20.64 -12.42 1.34
C ARG A 431 -21.83 -12.85 0.50
N ARG A 432 -22.15 -14.14 0.49
CA ARG A 432 -23.48 -14.60 0.05
C ARG A 432 -24.34 -14.86 1.26
N CYS A 433 -25.59 -14.40 1.22
CA CYS A 433 -26.59 -14.79 2.20
C CYS A 433 -26.82 -16.31 2.12
N LYS A 434 -26.71 -17.01 3.26
CA LYS A 434 -26.92 -18.46 3.32
C LYS A 434 -28.38 -18.87 3.04
N GLY A 435 -29.35 -18.00 3.31
CA GLY A 435 -30.78 -18.28 3.11
C GLY A 435 -31.24 -18.16 1.66
N CYS A 436 -31.02 -17.01 1.02
CA CYS A 436 -31.50 -16.73 -0.35
C CYS A 436 -30.41 -16.80 -1.44
N GLY A 437 -29.14 -16.89 -1.06
CA GLY A 437 -28.02 -16.93 -2.00
C GLY A 437 -27.63 -15.58 -2.62
N LEU A 438 -28.27 -14.48 -2.21
CA LEU A 438 -27.98 -13.12 -2.67
C LEU A 438 -26.53 -12.72 -2.33
N GLU A 439 -25.80 -12.15 -3.29
CA GLU A 439 -24.50 -11.53 -3.06
C GLU A 439 -24.70 -10.18 -2.36
N LEU A 440 -24.17 -10.08 -1.14
CA LEU A 440 -24.17 -8.89 -0.31
C LEU A 440 -22.82 -8.19 -0.53
N ALA A 441 -22.86 -7.03 -1.20
CA ALA A 441 -21.69 -6.21 -1.51
C ALA A 441 -21.92 -4.78 -1.02
N LEU A 442 -20.84 -4.15 -0.56
CA LEU A 442 -20.88 -2.79 -0.04
C LEU A 442 -20.62 -1.77 -1.13
N GLY A 443 -21.19 -0.57 -0.99
CA GLY A 443 -20.74 0.61 -1.72
C GLY A 443 -19.46 1.17 -1.09
N PRO A 444 -18.76 2.10 -1.75
CA PRO A 444 -17.52 2.71 -1.25
C PRO A 444 -17.70 3.39 0.12
N ILE A 445 -18.83 4.09 0.33
CA ILE A 445 -19.12 4.77 1.59
C ILE A 445 -19.55 3.76 2.67
N HIS A 446 -20.30 2.70 2.32
CA HIS A 446 -20.60 1.63 3.28
C HIS A 446 -19.34 0.89 3.72
N ALA A 447 -18.42 0.60 2.79
CA ALA A 447 -17.12 0.04 3.11
C ALA A 447 -16.36 0.98 4.05
N LEU A 448 -16.31 2.29 3.76
CA LEU A 448 -15.70 3.29 4.64
C LEU A 448 -16.28 3.27 6.06
N VAL A 449 -17.60 3.10 6.22
CA VAL A 449 -18.24 2.94 7.54
C VAL A 449 -17.70 1.72 8.28
N PHE A 450 -17.54 0.57 7.61
CA PHE A 450 -16.95 -0.64 8.21
C PHE A 450 -15.47 -0.45 8.56
N ILE A 451 -14.68 0.18 7.68
CA ILE A 451 -13.29 0.53 7.98
C ILE A 451 -13.21 1.44 9.22
N SER A 452 -14.11 2.40 9.33
CA SER A 452 -14.17 3.32 10.47
C SER A 452 -14.54 2.61 11.77
N TYR A 453 -15.49 1.67 11.71
CA TYR A 453 -15.85 0.79 12.83
C TYR A 453 -14.65 -0.06 13.27
N HIS A 454 -13.91 -0.60 12.31
CA HIS A 454 -12.74 -1.42 12.54
C HIS A 454 -11.57 -0.65 13.17
N LEU A 455 -11.33 0.60 12.76
CA LEU A 455 -10.38 1.49 13.45
C LEU A 455 -10.87 1.89 14.84
N ALA A 456 -12.17 2.09 15.04
CA ALA A 456 -12.73 2.40 16.36
C ALA A 456 -12.57 1.22 17.35
N ASN A 457 -12.80 -0.01 16.86
CA ASN A 457 -12.85 -1.21 17.69
C ASN A 457 -11.48 -1.92 17.83
N SER A 458 -10.62 -1.81 16.82
CA SER A 458 -9.36 -2.55 16.72
C SER A 458 -8.20 -1.67 16.23
N GLY A 459 -8.41 -0.35 16.22
CA GLY A 459 -7.34 0.61 15.95
C GLY A 459 -6.38 0.75 17.13
N LEU A 460 -5.49 1.73 17.01
CA LEU A 460 -4.35 1.89 17.89
C LEU A 460 -4.53 3.07 18.84
N PRO A 461 -3.77 3.12 19.95
CA PRO A 461 -3.89 4.20 20.92
C PRO A 461 -3.78 5.59 20.27
N GLY A 462 -4.70 6.48 20.65
CA GLY A 462 -4.78 7.85 20.13
C GLY A 462 -5.62 8.03 18.87
N GLU A 463 -6.28 6.98 18.37
CA GLU A 463 -7.22 7.10 17.25
C GLU A 463 -8.34 8.13 17.56
N THR A 464 -8.69 8.92 16.55
CA THR A 464 -9.68 10.02 16.64
C THR A 464 -10.75 9.95 15.55
N LEU A 465 -10.60 9.02 14.60
CA LEU A 465 -11.34 8.91 13.35
C LEU A 465 -11.25 10.15 12.43
N PHE A 466 -10.32 11.07 12.69
CA PHE A 466 -10.05 12.22 11.82
C PHE A 466 -9.71 11.77 10.39
N GLY A 467 -8.85 10.77 10.23
CA GLY A 467 -8.47 10.27 8.92
C GLY A 467 -9.65 9.68 8.13
N MET A 468 -10.59 9.03 8.82
CA MET A 468 -11.79 8.48 8.19
C MET A 468 -12.79 9.56 7.81
N LEU A 469 -12.93 10.61 8.63
CA LEU A 469 -13.67 11.81 8.26
C LEU A 469 -13.07 12.47 7.01
N ALA A 470 -11.74 12.59 6.94
CA ALA A 470 -11.04 13.12 5.77
C ALA A 470 -11.33 12.31 4.50
N CYS A 471 -11.24 10.97 4.58
CA CYS A 471 -11.57 10.10 3.45
C CYS A 471 -13.04 10.25 3.03
N LEU A 472 -13.98 10.33 3.98
CA LEU A 472 -15.40 10.49 3.70
C LEU A 472 -15.71 11.82 3.00
N VAL A 473 -15.18 12.92 3.53
CA VAL A 473 -15.36 14.25 2.94
C VAL A 473 -14.75 14.31 1.55
N CYS A 474 -13.56 13.72 1.35
CA CYS A 474 -12.94 13.58 0.03
C CYS A 474 -13.85 12.84 -0.95
N LEU A 475 -14.34 11.65 -0.59
CA LEU A 475 -15.24 10.86 -1.46
C LEU A 475 -16.54 11.60 -1.80
N ILE A 476 -17.17 12.30 -0.84
CA ILE A 476 -18.36 13.11 -1.08
C ILE A 476 -18.06 14.27 -2.04
N THR A 477 -16.90 14.94 -1.87
CA THR A 477 -16.43 16.00 -2.78
C THR A 477 -16.29 15.48 -4.21
N PHE A 478 -15.83 14.23 -4.38
CA PHE A 478 -15.74 13.52 -5.67
C PHE A 478 -17.01 12.73 -6.07
N ARG A 479 -18.16 13.02 -5.43
CA ARG A 479 -19.51 12.53 -5.79
C ARG A 479 -19.82 11.06 -5.47
N ALA A 480 -19.14 10.46 -4.50
CA ALA A 480 -19.64 9.22 -3.91
C ALA A 480 -21.02 9.49 -3.28
N ASP A 481 -21.98 8.59 -3.50
CA ASP A 481 -23.38 8.76 -3.11
C ASP A 481 -23.68 8.10 -1.76
N PRO A 482 -23.82 8.85 -0.65
CA PRO A 482 -24.14 8.28 0.65
C PRO A 482 -25.59 7.81 0.76
N SER A 483 -26.45 8.20 -0.18
CA SER A 483 -27.88 7.82 -0.22
C SER A 483 -28.13 6.49 -0.93
N LEU A 484 -27.12 5.92 -1.58
CA LEU A 484 -27.19 4.60 -2.19
C LEU A 484 -27.62 3.57 -1.13
N SER A 485 -28.70 2.85 -1.41
CA SER A 485 -29.23 1.82 -0.51
C SER A 485 -28.89 0.44 -1.06
N LEU A 486 -28.25 -0.40 -0.24
CA LEU A 486 -27.76 -1.73 -0.64
C LEU A 486 -28.20 -2.79 0.37
N GLU A 487 -28.45 -4.00 -0.12
CA GLU A 487 -28.80 -5.16 0.71
C GLU A 487 -27.58 -5.61 1.52
N ILE A 488 -27.66 -5.44 2.84
CA ILE A 488 -26.57 -5.69 3.78
C ILE A 488 -27.06 -6.53 4.95
N SER A 489 -26.32 -7.58 5.32
CA SER A 489 -26.48 -8.32 6.56
C SER A 489 -25.28 -8.06 7.47
N ILE A 490 -25.49 -7.30 8.54
CA ILE A 490 -24.44 -7.03 9.55
C ILE A 490 -23.93 -8.35 10.16
N PRO A 491 -24.78 -9.31 10.56
CA PRO A 491 -24.30 -10.61 11.05
C PRO A 491 -23.45 -11.38 10.04
N ALA A 492 -23.83 -11.35 8.75
CA ALA A 492 -23.06 -12.04 7.70
C ALA A 492 -21.69 -11.39 7.47
N ILE A 493 -21.62 -10.06 7.46
CA ILE A 493 -20.36 -9.33 7.31
C ILE A 493 -19.43 -9.61 8.49
N LEU A 494 -19.95 -9.59 9.71
CA LEU A 494 -19.20 -9.88 10.93
C LEU A 494 -18.90 -11.38 11.12
N GLY A 495 -19.39 -12.26 10.24
CA GLY A 495 -19.12 -13.70 10.31
C GLY A 495 -19.85 -14.45 11.43
N ILE A 496 -20.86 -13.82 12.04
CA ILE A 496 -21.65 -14.36 13.17
C ILE A 496 -23.03 -14.87 12.73
N GLU A 497 -23.23 -15.10 11.44
CA GLU A 497 -24.51 -15.57 10.89
C GLU A 497 -24.75 -17.07 11.19
N GLU A 498 -25.60 -17.32 12.19
CA GLU A 498 -26.02 -18.64 12.65
C GLU A 498 -27.25 -19.20 11.91
N ALA A 499 -28.04 -18.34 11.23
CA ALA A 499 -29.40 -18.68 10.79
C ALA A 499 -29.52 -19.16 9.33
N ALA A 500 -30.56 -19.98 9.08
CA ALA A 500 -31.03 -20.35 7.74
C ALA A 500 -31.96 -19.30 7.10
N GLU A 501 -32.38 -18.27 7.87
CA GLU A 501 -33.27 -17.19 7.42
C GLU A 501 -32.49 -15.95 6.99
N CYS A 502 -33.05 -15.18 6.06
CA CYS A 502 -32.40 -13.98 5.53
C CYS A 502 -32.46 -12.83 6.54
N GLN A 503 -31.30 -12.35 6.99
CA GLN A 503 -31.18 -11.20 7.91
C GLN A 503 -30.66 -9.92 7.23
N HIS A 504 -30.50 -9.94 5.90
CA HIS A 504 -30.12 -8.75 5.16
C HIS A 504 -31.32 -7.80 4.99
N ARG A 505 -31.03 -6.51 4.94
CA ARG A 505 -31.99 -5.48 4.53
C ARG A 505 -31.26 -4.36 3.81
N ALA A 506 -32.02 -3.55 3.08
CA ALA A 506 -31.52 -2.34 2.46
C ALA A 506 -31.03 -1.33 3.52
N PHE A 507 -29.80 -0.85 3.38
CA PHE A 507 -29.19 0.20 4.19
C PHE A 507 -28.55 1.26 3.29
N ASN A 508 -28.82 2.53 3.54
CA ASN A 508 -27.89 3.59 3.16
C ASN A 508 -26.72 3.70 4.17
N ALA A 509 -25.68 4.46 3.83
CA ALA A 509 -24.49 4.55 4.68
C ALA A 509 -24.77 5.12 6.08
N ALA A 510 -25.69 6.09 6.18
CA ALA A 510 -26.07 6.69 7.47
C ALA A 510 -26.84 5.70 8.36
N GLU A 511 -27.74 4.92 7.78
CA GLU A 511 -28.50 3.87 8.47
C GLU A 511 -27.60 2.74 8.93
N LEU A 512 -26.62 2.35 8.09
CA LEU A 512 -25.62 1.34 8.44
C LEU A 512 -24.78 1.79 9.63
N ALA A 513 -24.27 3.03 9.61
CA ALA A 513 -23.48 3.57 10.71
C ALA A 513 -24.30 3.69 12.01
N ALA A 514 -25.58 4.06 11.89
CA ALA A 514 -26.50 4.13 13.04
C ALA A 514 -26.91 2.74 13.59
N ALA A 515 -26.63 1.66 12.87
CA ALA A 515 -26.95 0.30 13.31
C ALA A 515 -25.90 -0.29 14.27
N VAL A 516 -24.76 0.37 14.46
CA VAL A 516 -23.77 -0.05 15.45
C VAL A 516 -24.36 0.12 16.85
N PRO A 517 -24.39 -0.94 17.69
CA PRO A 517 -24.99 -0.86 19.01
C PRO A 517 -24.28 0.13 19.95
N GLU A 518 -25.08 0.86 20.74
CA GLU A 518 -24.59 1.87 21.68
C GLU A 518 -23.59 1.30 22.70
N TYR A 519 -23.79 0.05 23.14
CA TYR A 519 -22.86 -0.58 24.10
C TYR A 519 -21.45 -0.76 23.51
N ILE A 520 -21.31 -0.94 22.20
CA ILE A 520 -20.00 -1.00 21.53
C ILE A 520 -19.40 0.41 21.48
N ILE A 521 -20.18 1.40 21.07
CA ILE A 521 -19.75 2.79 20.96
C ILE A 521 -19.28 3.32 22.33
N SER A 522 -20.04 3.03 23.39
CA SER A 522 -19.73 3.45 24.76
C SER A 522 -18.43 2.87 25.32
N ALA A 523 -17.93 1.77 24.73
CA ALA A 523 -16.66 1.16 25.12
C ALA A 523 -15.45 1.82 24.44
N TRP A 524 -15.65 2.64 23.40
CA TRP A 524 -14.59 3.38 22.73
C TRP A 524 -14.14 4.60 23.56
N THR A 525 -12.97 5.15 23.23
CA THR A 525 -12.50 6.39 23.84
C THR A 525 -13.39 7.57 23.47
N SER A 526 -13.39 8.63 24.28
CA SER A 526 -14.16 9.86 24.03
C SER A 526 -13.88 10.47 22.66
N GLU A 527 -12.62 10.44 22.23
CA GLU A 527 -12.14 10.97 20.97
C GLU A 527 -12.70 10.18 19.78
N VAL A 528 -12.70 8.85 19.89
CA VAL A 528 -13.29 7.95 18.88
C VAL A 528 -14.81 8.13 18.81
N GLN A 529 -15.48 8.22 19.96
CA GLN A 529 -16.93 8.48 20.01
C GLN A 529 -17.29 9.81 19.34
N LEU A 530 -16.49 10.85 19.56
CA LEU A 530 -16.66 12.16 18.95
C LEU A 530 -16.46 12.11 17.43
N GLY A 531 -15.38 11.47 16.96
CA GLY A 531 -15.12 11.28 15.54
C GLY A 531 -16.19 10.45 14.84
N TRP A 532 -16.66 9.37 15.47
CA TRP A 532 -17.75 8.53 14.97
C TRP A 532 -19.05 9.34 14.84
N SER A 533 -19.37 10.13 15.87
CA SER A 533 -20.53 11.03 15.86
C SER A 533 -20.46 12.04 14.72
N ALA A 534 -19.28 12.62 14.46
CA ALA A 534 -19.09 13.54 13.33
C ALA A 534 -19.34 12.84 11.98
N ILE A 535 -18.80 11.63 11.78
CA ILE A 535 -19.03 10.81 10.58
C ILE A 535 -20.52 10.51 10.39
N VAL A 536 -21.20 10.01 11.43
CA VAL A 536 -22.63 9.66 11.37
C VAL A 536 -23.47 10.90 11.04
N GLN A 537 -23.19 12.05 11.65
CA GLN A 537 -23.94 13.27 11.37
C GLN A 537 -23.67 13.82 9.97
N LEU A 538 -22.44 13.74 9.47
CA LEU A 538 -22.11 14.11 8.09
C LEU A 538 -22.87 13.24 7.08
N LEU A 539 -22.92 11.92 7.30
CA LEU A 539 -23.68 10.99 6.44
C LEU A 539 -25.18 11.33 6.46
N ARG A 540 -25.78 11.54 7.64
CA ARG A 540 -27.20 11.94 7.77
C ARG A 540 -27.49 13.26 7.07
N HIS A 541 -26.59 14.23 7.20
CA HIS A 541 -26.69 15.53 6.53
C HIS A 541 -26.71 15.36 5.01
N GLN A 542 -25.79 14.57 4.44
CA GLN A 542 -25.75 14.34 3.00
C GLN A 542 -26.94 13.52 2.47
N VAL A 543 -27.39 12.48 3.17
CA VAL A 543 -28.57 11.71 2.77
C VAL A 543 -29.83 12.60 2.73
N LYS A 544 -30.03 13.45 3.75
CA LYS A 544 -31.14 14.43 3.76
C LYS A 544 -31.01 15.45 2.63
N HIS A 545 -29.81 15.97 2.40
CA HIS A 545 -29.56 16.94 1.33
C HIS A 545 -29.84 16.35 -0.06
N ALA A 546 -29.50 15.07 -0.29
CA ALA A 546 -29.84 14.35 -1.51
C ALA A 546 -31.37 14.23 -1.69
N GLN A 547 -32.09 13.76 -0.67
CA GLN A 547 -33.55 13.56 -0.70
C GLN A 547 -34.36 14.87 -0.87
N GLY A 548 -33.93 15.95 -0.22
CA GLY A 548 -34.59 17.26 -0.32
C GLY A 548 -34.41 17.93 -1.70
N SER A 549 -33.35 17.59 -2.41
CA SER A 549 -33.05 18.12 -3.74
C SER A 549 -33.94 17.52 -4.83
N THR A 550 -34.35 16.25 -4.67
CA THR A 550 -35.25 15.56 -5.61
C THR A 550 -36.67 16.11 -5.54
N SER A 551 -37.10 16.64 -4.39
CA SER A 551 -38.45 17.15 -4.16
C SER A 551 -38.68 18.60 -4.65
N THR A 552 -37.60 19.37 -4.88
CA THR A 552 -37.66 20.78 -5.30
C THR A 552 -37.50 20.98 -6.81
N ALA A 553 -37.10 19.95 -7.56
CA ALA A 553 -36.95 20.00 -9.02
C ALA A 553 -38.26 20.26 -9.78
N THR A 554 -39.43 20.12 -9.13
CA THR A 554 -40.76 20.35 -9.73
C THR A 554 -41.37 21.72 -9.43
N LYS A 555 -40.71 22.61 -8.68
CA LYS A 555 -41.18 23.99 -8.47
C LYS A 555 -40.08 24.98 -8.78
N THR A 556 -40.15 25.52 -10.00
CA THR A 556 -39.59 26.80 -10.45
C THR A 556 -38.82 27.58 -9.38
N SER A 557 -37.51 27.35 -9.26
CA SER A 557 -36.62 28.24 -8.52
C SER A 557 -35.83 29.10 -9.50
N LYS A 558 -36.05 30.42 -9.41
CA LYS A 558 -35.31 31.46 -10.12
C LYS A 558 -33.89 31.68 -9.55
N ASP A 559 -33.38 30.79 -8.70
CA ASP A 559 -32.00 30.82 -8.17
C ASP A 559 -31.01 29.98 -8.98
N HIS A 560 -31.43 29.35 -10.08
CA HIS A 560 -30.49 28.75 -11.04
C HIS A 560 -29.88 29.85 -11.90
N SER A 561 -28.87 30.55 -11.38
CA SER A 561 -28.11 31.51 -12.18
C SER A 561 -27.36 30.78 -13.31
N GLN A 562 -27.79 31.04 -14.54
CA GLN A 562 -26.99 30.78 -15.74
C GLN A 562 -25.63 31.48 -15.58
N ALA A 563 -24.54 30.72 -15.56
CA ALA A 563 -23.21 31.29 -15.69
C ALA A 563 -22.99 31.68 -17.16
N SER A 564 -23.02 32.99 -17.43
CA SER A 564 -22.44 33.57 -18.64
C SER A 564 -20.92 33.59 -18.48
N PHE A 565 -20.19 33.07 -19.48
CA PHE A 565 -18.73 32.91 -19.54
C PHE A 565 -17.91 34.22 -19.38
N ASN A 566 -18.54 35.40 -19.23
CA ASN A 566 -17.90 36.70 -19.52
C ASN A 566 -18.09 37.81 -18.46
N LYS A 567 -18.31 37.53 -17.17
CA LYS A 567 -18.33 38.59 -16.15
C LYS A 567 -17.16 38.53 -15.16
N SER A 568 -16.41 39.63 -15.17
CA SER A 568 -15.36 40.04 -14.24
C SER A 568 -15.68 39.66 -12.79
N TRP A 569 -14.72 38.99 -12.18
CA TRP A 569 -14.67 38.60 -10.77
C TRP A 569 -14.65 39.85 -9.87
N ASP A 570 -15.51 39.86 -8.85
CA ASP A 570 -15.46 40.83 -7.76
C ASP A 570 -14.96 40.10 -6.51
N ALA A 571 -13.67 40.30 -6.20
CA ALA A 571 -12.97 39.67 -5.07
C ALA A 571 -13.50 40.14 -3.70
N SER A 572 -14.40 41.13 -3.64
CA SER A 572 -14.96 41.67 -2.40
C SER A 572 -16.11 40.85 -1.81
N LYS A 573 -16.57 39.78 -2.50
CA LYS A 573 -17.64 38.90 -2.01
C LYS A 573 -17.08 37.50 -1.72
N GLY A 574 -16.59 37.32 -0.50
CA GLY A 574 -16.23 36.01 0.05
C GLY A 574 -17.34 34.98 -0.18
N ILE A 575 -16.93 33.75 -0.52
CA ILE A 575 -17.83 32.62 -0.81
C ILE A 575 -18.79 32.92 -1.98
N GLY A 576 -18.24 33.31 -3.15
CA GLY A 576 -19.03 33.49 -4.37
C GLY A 576 -19.67 32.18 -4.87
N GLY A 577 -20.96 32.21 -5.18
CA GLY A 577 -21.81 31.05 -5.52
C GLY A 577 -21.54 30.33 -6.85
N TYR A 578 -20.36 30.50 -7.46
CA TYR A 578 -19.97 29.83 -8.70
C TYR A 578 -18.69 29.01 -8.46
N CYS A 579 -18.73 27.71 -8.76
CA CYS A 579 -17.55 26.85 -8.74
C CYS A 579 -17.08 26.59 -10.18
N HIS A 580 -15.92 27.14 -10.55
CA HIS A 580 -15.21 26.78 -11.77
C HIS A 580 -14.07 25.82 -11.40
N HIS A 581 -14.35 24.53 -11.24
CA HIS A 581 -13.31 23.52 -10.99
C HIS A 581 -13.43 22.37 -12.00
N ASN A 582 -12.32 21.72 -12.31
CA ASN A 582 -12.26 20.55 -13.20
C ASN A 582 -13.11 19.37 -12.69
N ILE A 583 -13.40 19.29 -11.38
CA ILE A 583 -14.36 18.29 -10.86
C ILE A 583 -15.75 18.44 -11.54
N HIS A 584 -16.07 19.65 -12.01
CA HIS A 584 -17.29 19.98 -12.75
C HIS A 584 -17.11 20.00 -14.28
N SER A 585 -15.88 19.98 -14.82
CA SER A 585 -15.64 20.04 -16.26
C SER A 585 -16.24 18.83 -16.97
N TYR A 586 -16.09 17.64 -16.40
CA TYR A 586 -16.74 16.42 -16.91
C TYR A 586 -18.27 16.52 -16.92
N GLU A 587 -18.87 17.07 -15.85
CA GLU A 587 -20.33 17.23 -15.74
C GLU A 587 -20.85 18.22 -16.81
N LEU A 588 -20.04 19.22 -17.18
CA LEU A 588 -20.30 20.18 -18.27
C LEU A 588 -20.07 19.56 -19.66
N LEU A 589 -19.01 18.78 -19.85
CA LEU A 589 -18.68 18.08 -21.11
C LEU A 589 -19.68 16.96 -21.44
N SER A 590 -20.26 16.34 -20.42
CA SER A 590 -21.31 15.30 -20.53
C SER A 590 -22.71 15.87 -20.84
N HIS A 591 -22.81 17.12 -21.32
CA HIS A 591 -24.05 17.82 -21.66
C HIS A 591 -25.09 17.93 -20.52
N ARG A 592 -24.71 17.77 -19.24
CA ARG A 592 -25.64 18.09 -18.14
C ARG A 592 -25.81 19.60 -18.07
N LYS A 593 -27.02 20.08 -18.38
CA LYS A 593 -27.39 21.50 -18.42
C LYS A 593 -27.21 22.24 -17.07
N TYR A 594 -27.07 21.50 -15.97
CA TYR A 594 -26.93 22.03 -14.62
C TYR A 594 -25.94 21.18 -13.82
N VAL A 595 -24.86 21.81 -13.36
CA VAL A 595 -23.93 21.20 -12.41
C VAL A 595 -24.23 21.74 -11.03
N LYS A 596 -24.73 20.87 -10.14
CA LYS A 596 -24.99 21.25 -8.75
C LYS A 596 -23.65 21.37 -8.02
N CYS A 597 -23.27 22.57 -7.58
CA CYS A 597 -22.10 22.78 -6.74
C CYS A 597 -22.20 21.93 -5.44
N GLY A 598 -21.06 21.66 -4.80
CA GLY A 598 -20.97 20.91 -3.54
C GLY A 598 -21.78 21.52 -2.39
N ASP A 599 -21.83 20.80 -1.28
CA ASP A 599 -22.43 21.28 -0.03
C ASP A 599 -21.46 22.24 0.67
N LYS A 600 -21.92 23.46 1.03
CA LYS A 600 -21.09 24.48 1.67
C LYS A 600 -20.48 23.99 2.99
N GLN A 601 -21.27 23.29 3.80
CA GLN A 601 -20.80 22.79 5.09
C GLN A 601 -19.70 21.74 4.88
N VAL A 602 -19.90 20.82 3.93
CA VAL A 602 -18.88 19.83 3.55
C VAL A 602 -17.63 20.51 3.01
N GLY A 603 -17.78 21.55 2.18
CA GLY A 603 -16.66 22.32 1.65
C GLY A 603 -15.83 23.02 2.73
N MET A 604 -16.47 23.55 3.78
CA MET A 604 -15.75 24.15 4.92
C MET A 604 -14.96 23.12 5.71
N ILE A 605 -15.56 21.94 5.97
CA ILE A 605 -14.86 20.82 6.61
C ILE A 605 -13.68 20.38 5.74
N TRP A 606 -13.87 20.28 4.43
CA TRP A 606 -12.83 19.85 3.50
C TRP A 606 -11.65 20.81 3.43
N ALA A 607 -11.91 22.12 3.37
CA ALA A 607 -10.85 23.13 3.41
C ALA A 607 -10.04 23.04 4.71
N ALA A 608 -10.72 22.87 5.85
CA ALA A 608 -10.06 22.76 7.14
C ALA A 608 -9.21 21.49 7.30
N ILE A 609 -9.71 20.36 6.80
CA ILE A 609 -8.96 19.09 6.79
C ILE A 609 -7.69 19.21 5.93
N GLN A 610 -7.78 19.83 4.75
CA GLN A 610 -6.61 20.05 3.90
C GLN A 610 -5.59 20.95 4.61
N VAL A 611 -6.02 22.04 5.23
CA VAL A 611 -5.12 22.95 5.98
C VAL A 611 -4.45 22.23 7.15
N GLU A 612 -5.20 21.48 7.95
CA GLU A 612 -4.64 20.64 9.04
C GLU A 612 -3.54 19.69 8.52
N LEU A 613 -3.82 18.95 7.44
CA LEU A 613 -2.86 18.04 6.82
C LEU A 613 -1.65 18.76 6.20
N LEU A 614 -1.79 20.02 5.79
CA LEU A 614 -0.71 20.80 5.18
C LEU A 614 0.12 21.60 6.19
N THR A 615 -0.30 21.67 7.45
CA THR A 615 0.33 22.56 8.44
C THR A 615 0.77 21.81 9.69
N TYR A 616 0.20 20.66 10.01
CA TYR A 616 0.45 20.01 11.28
C TYR A 616 1.03 18.59 11.17
N ARG A 617 2.12 18.35 11.87
CA ARG A 617 2.65 17.02 12.17
C ARG A 617 3.01 16.90 13.64
N ARG A 618 2.95 15.67 14.12
CA ARG A 618 3.41 15.31 15.46
C ARG A 618 4.94 15.32 15.49
N LEU A 619 5.54 16.22 16.27
CA LEU A 619 6.99 16.39 16.35
C LEU A 619 7.60 15.55 17.49
N LYS A 620 6.86 15.36 18.57
CA LYS A 620 7.24 14.55 19.75
C LYS A 620 6.18 13.52 20.11
N GLU A 621 6.57 12.47 20.82
CA GLU A 621 5.66 11.37 21.21
C GLU A 621 4.59 11.76 22.23
N ASP A 622 4.65 12.96 22.80
CA ASP A 622 3.66 13.54 23.70
C ASP A 622 2.79 14.62 23.04
N ASP A 623 3.17 15.08 21.84
CA ASP A 623 2.36 16.03 21.06
C ASP A 623 0.99 15.39 20.71
N PRO A 624 -0.08 16.20 20.65
CA PRO A 624 -1.40 15.71 20.27
C PRO A 624 -1.42 15.22 18.83
N TRP A 625 -2.42 14.39 18.50
CA TRP A 625 -2.60 13.90 17.13
C TRP A 625 -3.23 14.92 16.20
N LEU A 626 -3.92 15.94 16.72
CA LEU A 626 -4.54 17.04 15.98
C LEU A 626 -4.01 18.38 16.48
N SER A 627 -3.90 19.35 15.59
CA SER A 627 -3.46 20.69 15.93
C SER A 627 -4.49 21.43 16.81
N PRO A 628 -4.09 22.52 17.49
CA PRO A 628 -5.02 23.41 18.17
C PRO A 628 -5.98 24.17 17.24
N PHE A 629 -5.78 24.09 15.92
CA PHE A 629 -6.57 24.78 14.91
C PHE A 629 -7.69 23.91 14.31
N PHE A 630 -7.60 22.58 14.43
CA PHE A 630 -8.66 21.67 14.00
C PHE A 630 -9.38 21.05 15.20
N ASN A 631 -10.69 21.30 15.32
CA ASN A 631 -11.50 20.79 16.43
C ASN A 631 -12.68 19.95 15.94
N MET A 632 -12.65 18.65 16.24
CA MET A 632 -13.70 17.70 15.88
C MET A 632 -15.06 18.06 16.51
N GLN A 633 -15.06 18.70 17.69
CA GLN A 633 -16.29 19.15 18.34
C GLN A 633 -16.99 20.27 17.56
N ASP A 634 -16.22 21.14 16.92
CA ASP A 634 -16.74 22.24 16.12
C ASP A 634 -17.29 21.73 14.78
N VAL A 635 -16.68 20.68 14.21
CA VAL A 635 -17.25 19.92 13.10
C VAL A 635 -18.61 19.34 13.47
N LEU A 636 -18.69 18.63 14.61
CA LEU A 636 -19.93 17.99 15.04
C LEU A 636 -21.05 19.01 15.31
N LYS A 637 -20.76 20.09 16.05
CA LYS A 637 -21.73 21.16 16.31
C LYS A 637 -22.16 21.85 15.01
N GLY A 638 -21.20 22.16 14.15
CA GLY A 638 -21.45 22.81 12.88
C GLY A 638 -22.33 21.99 11.92
N LEU A 639 -22.29 20.67 11.98
CA LEU A 639 -23.19 19.76 11.25
C LEU A 639 -24.59 19.62 11.90
N GLN A 640 -24.71 19.91 13.20
CA GLN A 640 -25.98 19.88 13.92
C GLN A 640 -26.73 21.22 13.81
N ASP A 641 -25.99 22.32 13.71
CA ASP A 641 -26.53 23.67 13.60
C ASP A 641 -26.95 23.99 12.15
N HIS A 642 -28.18 24.46 11.97
CA HIS A 642 -28.68 24.86 10.65
C HIS A 642 -27.88 26.02 10.00
N ASP A 643 -27.23 26.83 10.82
CA ASP A 643 -26.51 28.04 10.38
C ASP A 643 -25.01 27.80 10.11
N GLY A 644 -24.48 26.61 10.45
CA GLY A 644 -23.07 26.27 10.23
C GLY A 644 -22.06 27.12 11.00
N GLN A 645 -22.47 27.78 12.10
CA GLN A 645 -21.60 28.67 12.88
C GLN A 645 -20.36 27.96 13.43
N GLY A 646 -20.51 26.72 13.92
CA GLY A 646 -19.38 25.89 14.35
C GLY A 646 -18.34 25.66 13.25
N LEU A 647 -18.77 25.51 11.99
CA LEU A 647 -17.85 25.36 10.85
C LEU A 647 -17.15 26.67 10.52
N GLN A 648 -17.77 27.82 10.78
CA GLN A 648 -17.12 29.11 10.55
C GLN A 648 -15.94 29.32 11.50
N LEU A 649 -16.03 28.81 12.74
CA LEU A 649 -14.91 28.81 13.68
C LEU A 649 -13.74 27.93 13.20
N LEU A 650 -14.05 26.85 12.47
CA LEU A 650 -13.06 25.93 11.92
C LEU A 650 -12.21 26.57 10.80
N VAL A 651 -12.80 27.45 9.99
CA VAL A 651 -12.13 28.10 8.85
C VAL A 651 -11.65 29.53 9.12
N ASN A 652 -12.16 30.18 10.17
CA ASN A 652 -11.74 31.52 10.62
C ASN A 652 -11.11 31.48 12.02
N SER A 653 -10.39 30.39 12.33
CA SER A 653 -9.91 30.06 13.66
C SER A 653 -9.31 31.27 14.39
N ARG A 654 -10.03 31.77 15.40
CA ARG A 654 -9.62 32.80 16.37
C ARG A 654 -9.37 34.22 15.82
N GLY A 655 -9.97 34.58 14.68
CA GLY A 655 -9.99 35.97 14.19
C GLY A 655 -8.82 36.34 13.27
N GLU A 656 -8.05 35.35 12.81
CA GLU A 656 -7.06 35.51 11.75
C GLU A 656 -7.58 34.85 10.47
N ASP A 657 -7.51 35.55 9.33
CA ASP A 657 -7.86 35.00 8.02
C ASP A 657 -6.76 34.02 7.58
N MET A 658 -6.66 32.84 8.21
CA MET A 658 -5.59 31.86 7.99
C MET A 658 -5.69 31.15 6.62
N PHE A 659 -6.89 31.03 6.09
CA PHE A 659 -7.14 30.28 4.85
C PHE A 659 -7.15 31.25 3.67
N THR A 660 -6.60 30.83 2.53
CA THR A 660 -6.90 31.51 1.27
C THR A 660 -8.36 31.22 0.85
N PRO A 661 -8.97 32.07 0.00
CA PRO A 661 -10.28 31.80 -0.58
C PRO A 661 -10.42 30.40 -1.19
N PHE A 662 -11.43 29.69 -0.70
CA PHE A 662 -11.85 28.39 -1.20
C PHE A 662 -13.32 28.43 -1.63
N SER A 663 -13.68 27.44 -2.42
CA SER A 663 -15.01 27.31 -3.00
C SER A 663 -16.00 26.61 -2.08
N ARG A 664 -17.27 26.58 -2.50
CA ARG A 664 -18.31 25.80 -1.82
C ARG A 664 -18.05 24.29 -1.80
N CYS A 665 -17.16 23.77 -2.67
CA CYS A 665 -16.70 22.38 -2.63
C CYS A 665 -15.48 22.16 -1.72
N GLY A 666 -14.97 23.23 -1.07
CA GLY A 666 -13.75 23.16 -0.26
C GLY A 666 -12.45 23.13 -1.05
N LEU A 667 -12.50 23.46 -2.34
CA LEU A 667 -11.31 23.53 -3.19
C LEU A 667 -10.78 24.96 -3.20
N PHE A 668 -9.49 25.14 -3.00
CA PHE A 668 -8.82 26.44 -2.99
C PHE A 668 -8.74 27.03 -4.41
N LEU A 669 -9.10 28.31 -4.56
CA LEU A 669 -9.39 28.92 -5.87
C LEU A 669 -8.16 29.12 -6.76
N TRP A 670 -6.97 29.17 -6.18
CA TRP A 670 -5.70 29.37 -6.90
C TRP A 670 -4.78 28.16 -6.85
N SER A 671 -5.33 26.98 -6.55
CA SER A 671 -4.53 25.76 -6.53
C SER A 671 -4.28 25.24 -7.95
N ASP A 672 -3.03 24.83 -8.22
CA ASP A 672 -2.66 24.16 -9.46
C ASP A 672 -3.28 22.75 -9.55
N HIS A 673 -3.66 22.12 -8.43
CA HIS A 673 -4.19 20.76 -8.39
C HIS A 673 -5.33 20.61 -7.36
N PRO A 674 -6.58 20.34 -7.80
CA PRO A 674 -7.77 20.48 -6.95
C PRO A 674 -7.87 19.52 -5.74
N GLY A 675 -7.01 18.50 -5.63
CA GLY A 675 -6.92 17.73 -4.36
C GLY A 675 -5.52 17.25 -4.01
N CYS A 676 -4.51 18.03 -4.41
CA CYS A 676 -3.14 17.96 -3.91
C CYS A 676 -2.64 19.40 -3.72
N VAL A 677 -3.45 20.16 -2.99
CA VAL A 677 -3.21 21.57 -2.66
C VAL A 677 -1.90 21.69 -1.88
N ARG A 678 -1.15 22.76 -2.12
CA ARG A 678 0.10 23.04 -1.38
C ARG A 678 -0.15 24.00 -0.22
N GLY A 679 0.75 24.01 0.75
CA GLY A 679 0.62 24.87 1.94
C GLY A 679 0.48 26.34 1.59
N GLU A 680 1.28 26.83 0.64
CA GLU A 680 1.24 28.20 0.13
C GLU A 680 -0.02 28.53 -0.69
N GLU A 681 -0.77 27.52 -1.14
CA GLU A 681 -2.04 27.71 -1.85
C GLU A 681 -3.22 27.71 -0.88
N ALA A 682 -3.15 26.96 0.21
CA ALA A 682 -4.21 26.85 1.22
C ALA A 682 -4.16 27.94 2.29
N CYS A 683 -2.96 28.40 2.65
CA CYS A 683 -2.74 29.27 3.79
C CYS A 683 -2.35 30.70 3.34
N SER A 684 -2.95 31.71 3.95
CA SER A 684 -2.61 33.12 3.69
C SER A 684 -1.32 33.56 4.41
N SER A 685 -0.92 32.82 5.44
CA SER A 685 0.27 33.04 6.26
C SER A 685 0.89 31.70 6.66
N TYR A 686 2.17 31.71 7.01
CA TYR A 686 2.85 30.51 7.49
C TYR A 686 2.42 30.21 8.94
N CYS A 687 1.76 29.07 9.14
CA CYS A 687 1.26 28.63 10.44
C CYS A 687 1.59 27.15 10.76
N GLY A 688 2.47 26.53 9.97
CA GLY A 688 2.79 25.10 10.07
C GLY A 688 3.96 24.78 11.00
N ASN A 689 4.09 23.49 11.35
CA ASN A 689 5.22 22.94 12.10
C ASN A 689 5.98 21.87 11.30
N LEU A 690 6.04 22.02 9.98
CA LEU A 690 6.60 21.02 9.05
C LEU A 690 8.11 21.15 8.82
N ASP A 691 8.78 22.09 9.49
CA ASP A 691 10.20 22.42 9.30
C ASP A 691 11.18 21.45 10.00
N ASP A 692 10.89 20.14 10.01
CA ASP A 692 11.81 19.11 10.47
C ASP A 692 12.52 18.47 9.27
N TRP A 693 13.60 19.10 8.82
CA TRP A 693 14.38 18.67 7.64
C TRP A 693 14.91 17.24 7.71
N LYS A 694 14.97 16.61 8.89
CA LYS A 694 15.39 15.20 9.02
C LYS A 694 14.25 14.21 8.71
N ARG A 695 13.00 14.66 8.76
CA ARG A 695 11.79 13.84 8.56
C ARG A 695 10.95 14.29 7.37
N THR A 696 11.23 15.46 6.81
CA THR A 696 10.58 16.03 5.63
C THR A 696 11.31 15.63 4.35
N SER A 697 10.56 15.15 3.35
CA SER A 697 11.01 15.05 1.96
C SER A 697 10.25 16.06 1.09
N PHE A 698 10.93 16.64 0.10
CA PHE A 698 10.30 17.54 -0.86
C PHE A 698 10.10 16.81 -2.16
N ILE A 699 8.86 16.73 -2.62
CA ILE A 699 8.50 15.98 -3.82
C ILE A 699 7.82 16.90 -4.82
N GLU A 700 8.14 16.71 -6.09
CA GLU A 700 7.54 17.52 -7.15
C GLU A 700 6.03 17.25 -7.20
N SER A 701 5.24 18.32 -7.20
CA SER A 701 3.82 18.25 -7.52
C SER A 701 3.68 17.96 -9.01
N ARG A 702 3.32 16.72 -9.33
CA ARG A 702 3.03 16.28 -10.70
C ARG A 702 1.65 16.82 -11.10
N SER A 703 1.57 18.13 -11.35
CA SER A 703 0.33 18.84 -11.70
C SER A 703 -0.18 18.45 -13.09
N TRP A 704 -1.50 18.33 -13.25
CA TRP A 704 -2.14 18.20 -14.56
C TRP A 704 -2.17 19.57 -15.25
N LYS A 705 -1.59 19.69 -16.44
CA LYS A 705 -2.01 20.75 -17.36
C LYS A 705 -3.31 20.30 -18.02
N PHE A 706 -4.43 20.74 -17.47
CA PHE A 706 -5.75 20.60 -18.09
C PHE A 706 -5.93 21.62 -19.22
#